data_AF-A0A6L9Y005-F1
#
_entry.id   AF-A0A6L9Y005-F1
#
_cell.length_a   1.000
_cell.length_b   1.000
_cell.length_c   1.000
_cell.angle_alpha   90.00
_cell.angle_beta   90.00
_cell.angle_gamma   90.00
#
_symmetry.space_group_name_H-M   'P 1'
#
loop_
_entity.id
_entity.type
_entity.pdbx_description
1 polymer ?
#
loop_
_entity_poly.entity_id
_entity_poly.type
_entity_poly.pdbx_seq_one_letter_code
_entity_poly.pdbx_strand_id
1 'polypeptide(L)'
;MKPFRLVAAALALALTFTVVSAFPFEQPAAQAADGRQFDPGDIISDALFFDGAAMNAADIQTFLNGKVSSCRSGYTCLKDYRQSTTSKAAVSGRCNAYAGAANELASAIIAKVGAACGISQKALIVLLEKEQGLVTDDFPGSGQYRSATGYGCPDTAVCDSQYYGFFNQVYNAALQFKRYAATPTSWNHVAGRVNAVRFSPNAACGSSNVFIQNQATAGLYNYTPYQPNAAALANLYGTGDGCSSYGNRNFWRMYTDWFGSTIAGTSLLRTMTDPTVYVVSGTNKYPIANAQMLAAYSPLGQVGYVSAQYLSAYKTMQFAGRVIRSPGGTIYFTDAGLKLSFTSCGLVVDYGGRCDATGFVQLTDEQLSHFAPGPTMGPVLGTTAGARYYITAGTKREILDDTSEAAAGLPAGFNVLTENAVSTLPYGNPVIRDSVFVAERGTSNYSYLGNAARYPVDAIAVAGAGLPKTAAGSLSTASLAKIPAGATTFSGMVTTLPTDPVSILTAAGRYTWSGSAALPAVTVPQAFLDAYPSVGSIAAGASVKTAGSATVYIVMTDKILPVGAWDSLLALNAGKTPTITTVPDALVGALPKGPVALTAGSLVRTPTNATVYLVNGVTSKIALSDFVFTTEAGITAWTMTTQARLDAYPLAPTLMGFGVACGTQNYVSAGGALHGVSKELQPAFPFTYVPLDQFTCALLKVASPATAFIRVPDGSIYFLEAGQKRPITSMARFVQLSQGKPYLNVVAKFAAAIPTGPAA
;
A
#
# COMPACT_ATOMS: atom_id res chain seq x y z
N MET A 1 58.69 -30.09 -2.91
CA MET A 1 59.05 -31.05 -3.97
C MET A 1 58.31 -30.66 -5.24
N LYS A 2 59.10 -30.26 -6.26
CA LYS A 2 58.86 -29.99 -7.68
C LYS A 2 57.69 -29.09 -8.16
N PRO A 3 57.94 -28.29 -9.23
CA PRO A 3 57.32 -26.97 -9.49
C PRO A 3 56.57 -26.94 -10.85
N PHE A 4 56.34 -25.75 -11.44
CA PHE A 4 56.13 -25.39 -12.87
C PHE A 4 54.94 -24.40 -13.01
N ARG A 5 54.93 -23.34 -13.82
CA ARG A 5 55.92 -22.49 -14.52
C ARG A 5 55.15 -21.20 -14.87
N LEU A 6 55.82 -20.04 -14.80
CA LEU A 6 55.33 -18.78 -15.37
C LEU A 6 55.29 -18.84 -16.90
N VAL A 7 54.23 -18.31 -17.51
CA VAL A 7 54.24 -17.81 -18.88
C VAL A 7 53.45 -16.51 -18.93
N ALA A 8 54.16 -15.44 -19.33
CA ALA A 8 53.61 -14.14 -19.69
C ALA A 8 53.04 -14.18 -21.12
N ALA A 9 51.92 -13.51 -21.36
CA ALA A 9 51.39 -13.27 -22.70
C ALA A 9 50.92 -11.81 -22.82
N ALA A 10 51.36 -11.19 -23.92
CA ALA A 10 51.36 -9.76 -24.19
C ALA A 10 49.98 -9.19 -24.58
N LEU A 11 49.75 -7.93 -24.20
CA LEU A 11 48.66 -7.08 -24.68
C LEU A 11 48.88 -6.73 -26.16
N ALA A 12 47.91 -7.09 -27.01
CA ALA A 12 47.72 -6.49 -28.33
C ALA A 12 46.43 -5.66 -28.30
N LEU A 13 46.58 -4.33 -28.34
CA LEU A 13 45.48 -3.37 -28.36
C LEU A 13 44.99 -3.21 -29.81
N ALA A 14 43.90 -3.89 -30.16
CA ALA A 14 43.24 -3.70 -31.46
C ALA A 14 42.26 -2.50 -31.37
N LEU A 15 42.64 -1.37 -31.97
CA LEU A 15 41.76 -0.23 -32.20
C LEU A 15 40.77 -0.60 -33.32
N THR A 16 39.54 -0.96 -32.98
CA THR A 16 38.45 -1.08 -33.95
C THR A 16 37.81 0.28 -34.17
N PHE A 17 38.07 0.88 -35.35
CA PHE A 17 37.29 1.98 -35.91
C PHE A 17 35.84 1.51 -36.12
N THR A 18 34.91 1.96 -35.28
CA THR A 18 33.48 1.87 -35.59
C THR A 18 33.14 2.91 -36.65
N VAL A 19 32.96 2.46 -37.89
CA VAL A 19 32.33 3.23 -38.96
C VAL A 19 30.90 3.53 -38.51
N VAL A 20 30.62 4.79 -38.18
CA VAL A 20 29.24 5.26 -37.97
C VAL A 20 28.59 5.31 -39.35
N SER A 21 27.87 4.25 -39.69
CA SER A 21 26.96 4.25 -40.83
C SER A 21 25.86 5.27 -40.55
N ALA A 22 25.94 6.45 -41.16
CA ALA A 22 24.85 7.40 -41.21
C ALA A 22 23.69 6.74 -41.99
N PHE A 23 22.68 6.26 -41.27
CA PHE A 23 21.42 5.87 -41.90
C PHE A 23 20.80 7.14 -42.51
N PRO A 24 20.45 7.14 -43.80
CA PRO A 24 19.67 8.23 -44.37
C PRO A 24 18.32 8.26 -43.64
N PHE A 25 18.02 9.38 -42.98
CA PHE A 25 16.66 9.70 -42.58
C PHE A 25 15.86 9.86 -43.89
N GLU A 26 15.11 8.83 -44.28
CA GLU A 26 14.07 8.98 -45.29
C GLU A 26 13.02 9.95 -44.73
N GLN A 27 12.99 11.16 -45.29
CA GLN A 27 11.89 12.09 -45.04
C GLN A 27 10.58 11.42 -45.47
N PRO A 28 9.52 11.47 -44.65
CA PRO A 28 8.21 11.00 -45.07
C PRO A 28 7.82 11.65 -46.40
N ALA A 29 7.29 10.87 -47.32
CA ALA A 29 6.85 11.38 -48.62
C ALA A 29 5.85 12.54 -48.44
N ALA A 30 6.06 13.63 -49.17
CA ALA A 30 5.18 14.79 -49.19
C ALA A 30 3.73 14.38 -49.46
N GLN A 31 2.81 14.75 -48.56
CA GLN A 31 1.37 14.59 -48.75
C GLN A 31 0.80 15.85 -49.39
N ALA A 32 0.12 15.71 -50.52
CA ALA A 32 -0.61 16.82 -51.12
C ALA A 32 -1.73 17.29 -50.17
N ALA A 33 -1.83 18.59 -49.94
CA ALA A 33 -2.85 19.17 -49.07
C ALA A 33 -4.27 18.96 -49.63
N ASP A 34 -5.23 18.62 -48.77
CA ASP A 34 -6.66 18.51 -49.10
C ASP A 34 -7.43 19.68 -48.49
N GLY A 35 -8.07 20.51 -49.32
CA GLY A 35 -8.74 21.74 -48.88
C GLY A 35 -9.83 21.53 -47.82
N ARG A 36 -10.35 20.31 -47.69
CA ARG A 36 -11.31 19.92 -46.64
C ARG A 36 -10.69 19.87 -45.23
N GLN A 37 -9.36 19.81 -45.14
CA GLN A 37 -8.60 19.76 -43.89
C GLN A 37 -8.20 21.16 -43.38
N PHE A 38 -8.44 22.22 -44.15
CA PHE A 38 -8.19 23.59 -43.69
C PHE A 38 -9.25 24.00 -42.65
N ASP A 39 -8.83 24.24 -41.41
CA ASP A 39 -9.65 24.84 -40.36
C ASP A 39 -9.22 26.31 -40.18
N PRO A 40 -10.07 27.31 -40.47
CA PRO A 40 -9.73 28.71 -40.27
C PRO A 40 -9.45 29.05 -38.79
N GLY A 41 -9.94 28.25 -37.84
CA GLY A 41 -9.71 28.41 -36.42
C GLY A 41 -8.45 27.72 -35.88
N ASP A 42 -7.85 26.80 -36.65
CA ASP A 42 -6.63 26.07 -36.28
C ASP A 42 -5.75 25.84 -37.53
N ILE A 43 -5.12 26.92 -38.00
CA ILE A 43 -4.25 26.90 -39.19
C ILE A 43 -3.00 26.04 -38.92
N ILE A 44 -2.44 26.17 -37.73
CA ILE A 44 -1.34 25.36 -37.23
C ILE A 44 -1.36 25.36 -35.70
N SER A 45 -1.10 24.21 -35.10
CA SER A 45 -1.05 24.07 -33.64
C SER A 45 0.14 24.82 -33.02
N ASP A 46 -0.05 25.32 -31.79
CA ASP A 46 1.01 26.01 -31.02
C ASP A 46 2.27 25.15 -30.88
N ALA A 47 2.11 23.84 -30.68
CA ALA A 47 3.22 22.91 -30.50
C ALA A 47 4.11 22.80 -31.76
N LEU A 48 3.55 22.89 -32.97
CA LEU A 48 4.33 22.87 -34.21
C LEU A 48 4.91 24.25 -34.56
N PHE A 49 4.20 25.33 -34.26
CA PHE A 49 4.62 26.69 -34.64
C PHE A 49 5.68 27.27 -33.70
N PHE A 50 5.59 26.99 -32.39
CA PHE A 50 6.52 27.51 -31.37
C PHE A 50 7.66 26.53 -31.01
N ASP A 51 7.87 25.47 -31.82
CA ASP A 51 8.99 24.55 -31.67
C ASP A 51 10.30 25.15 -32.22
N GLY A 52 11.04 25.88 -31.40
CA GLY A 52 12.34 26.45 -31.77
C GLY A 52 13.45 25.45 -32.07
N ALA A 53 13.19 24.14 -31.96
CA ALA A 53 14.14 23.06 -32.25
C ALA A 53 13.74 22.21 -33.46
N ALA A 54 12.75 22.65 -34.25
CA ALA A 54 12.15 21.86 -35.32
C ALA A 54 13.13 21.42 -36.44
N MET A 55 14.16 22.22 -36.73
CA MET A 55 15.25 21.87 -37.65
C MET A 55 16.57 22.53 -37.24
N ASN A 56 17.68 21.82 -37.38
CA ASN A 56 19.02 22.42 -37.24
C ASN A 56 19.49 23.04 -38.58
N ALA A 57 20.62 23.75 -38.56
CA ALA A 57 21.15 24.44 -39.76
C ALA A 57 21.46 23.47 -40.93
N ALA A 58 21.92 22.24 -40.65
CA ALA A 58 22.22 21.25 -41.67
C ALA A 58 20.95 20.69 -42.32
N ASP A 59 19.91 20.43 -41.52
CA ASP A 59 18.60 19.99 -42.02
C ASP A 59 17.99 21.06 -42.95
N ILE A 60 18.08 22.32 -42.55
CA ILE A 60 17.59 23.45 -43.36
C ILE A 60 18.38 23.57 -44.65
N GLN A 61 19.71 23.47 -44.58
CA GLN A 61 20.53 23.51 -45.78
C GLN A 61 20.18 22.39 -46.76
N THR A 62 19.97 21.18 -46.26
CA THR A 62 19.55 20.02 -47.06
C THR A 62 18.19 20.28 -47.70
N PHE A 63 17.23 20.80 -46.94
CA PHE A 63 15.91 21.16 -47.46
C PHE A 63 15.99 22.22 -48.57
N LEU A 64 16.74 23.30 -48.37
CA LEU A 64 16.92 24.36 -49.36
C LEU A 64 17.59 23.86 -50.64
N ASN A 65 18.61 23.00 -50.51
CA ASN A 65 19.24 22.34 -51.66
C ASN A 65 18.27 21.45 -52.44
N GLY A 66 17.31 20.83 -51.75
CA GLY A 66 16.26 20.01 -52.37
C GLY A 66 15.19 20.82 -53.10
N LYS A 67 15.00 22.11 -52.79
CA LYS A 67 14.01 22.97 -53.45
C LYS A 67 14.52 23.62 -54.73
N VAL A 68 15.80 24.00 -54.77
CA VAL A 68 16.43 24.60 -55.95
C VAL A 68 17.74 23.86 -56.24
N SER A 69 17.77 23.08 -57.31
CA SER A 69 18.95 22.29 -57.70
C SER A 69 20.06 23.15 -58.32
N SER A 70 19.71 24.16 -59.12
CA SER A 70 20.64 25.11 -59.74
C SER A 70 20.10 26.52 -59.67
N CYS A 71 20.96 27.48 -59.33
CA CYS A 71 20.62 28.90 -59.40
C CYS A 71 20.85 29.44 -60.81
N ARG A 72 20.01 30.36 -61.28
CA ARG A 72 20.20 31.04 -62.56
C ARG A 72 21.47 31.89 -62.52
N SER A 73 22.22 31.86 -63.62
CA SER A 73 23.44 32.64 -63.76
C SER A 73 23.22 34.12 -63.44
N GLY A 74 24.07 34.70 -62.60
CA GLY A 74 24.00 36.10 -62.15
C GLY A 74 23.16 36.33 -60.88
N TYR A 75 22.49 35.30 -60.37
CA TYR A 75 21.70 35.36 -59.14
C TYR A 75 22.32 34.50 -58.03
N THR A 76 21.99 34.81 -56.77
CA THR A 76 22.37 34.01 -55.60
C THR A 76 21.10 33.50 -54.95
N CYS A 77 20.85 32.20 -55.00
CA CYS A 77 19.64 31.58 -54.45
C CYS A 77 19.73 31.43 -52.94
N LEU A 78 18.58 31.26 -52.26
CA LEU A 78 18.53 31.22 -50.79
C LEU A 78 19.48 30.18 -50.18
N LYS A 79 19.62 29.02 -50.85
CA LYS A 79 20.53 27.94 -50.42
C LYS A 79 22.02 28.36 -50.37
N ASP A 80 22.42 29.32 -51.21
CA ASP A 80 23.81 29.79 -51.32
C ASP A 80 24.00 31.19 -50.70
N TYR A 81 22.90 31.85 -50.32
CA TYR A 81 22.92 33.21 -49.79
C TYR A 81 23.66 33.29 -48.45
N ARG A 82 24.50 34.31 -48.33
CA ARG A 82 25.27 34.59 -47.11
C ARG A 82 25.14 36.04 -46.68
N GLN A 83 25.11 36.25 -45.37
CA GLN A 83 25.11 37.57 -44.76
C GLN A 83 25.94 37.56 -43.47
N SER A 84 26.72 38.61 -43.23
CA SER A 84 27.30 38.86 -41.91
C SER A 84 26.23 39.45 -40.99
N THR A 85 25.97 38.81 -39.85
CA THR A 85 24.93 39.19 -38.91
C THR A 85 25.50 39.92 -37.70
N THR A 86 24.66 40.68 -37.01
CA THR A 86 25.04 41.34 -35.75
C THR A 86 24.42 40.62 -34.56
N SER A 87 25.13 40.61 -33.44
CA SER A 87 24.59 40.07 -32.19
C SER A 87 23.40 40.89 -31.71
N LYS A 88 22.37 40.23 -31.19
CA LYS A 88 21.20 40.86 -30.56
C LYS A 88 21.12 40.42 -29.10
N ALA A 89 20.90 41.37 -28.20
CA ALA A 89 20.63 41.07 -26.80
C ALA A 89 19.29 40.33 -26.66
N ALA A 90 19.13 39.58 -25.57
CA ALA A 90 17.88 38.92 -25.26
C ALA A 90 16.76 39.95 -25.04
N VAL A 91 15.58 39.67 -25.59
CA VAL A 91 14.35 40.39 -25.31
C VAL A 91 13.54 39.56 -24.32
N SER A 92 13.46 40.05 -23.08
CA SER A 92 12.82 39.34 -21.97
C SER A 92 11.44 38.77 -22.34
N GLY A 93 11.25 37.50 -22.04
CA GLY A 93 10.02 36.73 -22.31
C GLY A 93 9.73 36.46 -23.79
N ARG A 94 10.64 36.77 -24.72
CA ARG A 94 10.40 36.65 -26.18
C ARG A 94 11.50 35.90 -26.91
N CYS A 95 12.67 36.51 -27.05
CA CYS A 95 13.81 35.89 -27.73
C CYS A 95 15.05 35.94 -26.84
N ASN A 96 15.79 34.84 -26.78
CA ASN A 96 17.13 34.77 -26.20
C ASN A 96 18.12 35.59 -27.03
N ALA A 97 19.31 35.80 -26.47
CA ALA A 97 20.38 36.50 -27.18
C ALA A 97 20.77 35.74 -28.46
N TYR A 98 20.93 36.49 -29.55
CA TYR A 98 21.43 35.97 -30.82
C TYR A 98 22.91 36.34 -30.94
N ALA A 99 23.78 35.34 -31.10
CA ALA A 99 25.19 35.56 -31.37
C ALA A 99 25.41 35.70 -32.88
N GLY A 100 25.81 36.89 -33.33
CA GLY A 100 26.12 37.14 -34.74
C GLY A 100 27.43 36.51 -35.19
N ALA A 101 27.58 36.28 -36.49
CA ALA A 101 28.82 35.82 -37.09
C ALA A 101 29.00 36.37 -38.51
N ALA A 102 30.24 36.33 -39.01
CA ALA A 102 30.56 36.72 -40.38
C ALA A 102 30.11 35.65 -41.39
N ASN A 103 29.60 36.09 -42.54
CA ASN A 103 29.29 35.26 -43.71
C ASN A 103 28.41 34.02 -43.42
N GLU A 104 27.41 34.17 -42.55
CA GLU A 104 26.48 33.09 -42.23
C GLU A 104 25.59 32.73 -43.41
N LEU A 105 25.40 31.43 -43.64
CA LEU A 105 24.40 30.93 -44.60
C LEU A 105 22.99 31.29 -44.13
N ALA A 106 22.07 31.47 -45.07
CA ALA A 106 20.66 31.64 -44.77
C ALA A 106 20.11 30.52 -43.87
N SER A 107 20.55 29.28 -44.07
CA SER A 107 20.20 28.12 -43.23
C SER A 107 20.64 28.29 -41.77
N ALA A 108 21.86 28.79 -41.53
CA ALA A 108 22.35 29.09 -40.19
C ALA A 108 21.60 30.25 -39.54
N ILE A 109 21.26 31.29 -40.32
CA ILE A 109 20.47 32.42 -39.86
C ILE A 109 19.08 31.96 -39.40
N ILE A 110 18.36 31.18 -40.23
CA ILE A 110 17.02 30.65 -39.89
C ILE A 110 17.10 29.76 -38.65
N ALA A 111 18.08 28.84 -38.59
CA ALA A 111 18.26 27.95 -37.44
C ALA A 111 18.45 28.73 -36.13
N LYS A 112 19.39 29.67 -36.12
CA LYS A 112 19.72 30.48 -34.95
C LYS A 112 18.58 31.40 -34.53
N VAL A 113 17.86 32.01 -35.49
CA VAL A 113 16.70 32.85 -35.16
C VAL A 113 15.57 32.02 -34.56
N GLY A 114 15.23 30.88 -35.17
CA GLY A 114 14.19 30.00 -34.65
C GLY A 114 14.50 29.52 -33.23
N ALA A 115 15.75 29.12 -32.98
CA ALA A 115 16.21 28.71 -31.66
C ALA A 115 16.22 29.87 -30.65
N ALA A 116 16.65 31.06 -31.06
CA ALA A 116 16.68 32.24 -30.19
C ALA A 116 15.26 32.66 -29.78
N CYS A 117 14.30 32.66 -30.71
CA CYS A 117 12.94 33.15 -30.45
C CYS A 117 11.94 32.07 -30.03
N GLY A 118 12.29 30.78 -30.10
CA GLY A 118 11.33 29.70 -29.89
C GLY A 118 10.22 29.71 -30.95
N ILE A 119 10.63 29.80 -32.23
CA ILE A 119 9.75 29.74 -33.40
C ILE A 119 10.29 28.65 -34.32
N SER A 120 9.39 27.84 -34.87
CA SER A 120 9.72 26.74 -35.76
C SER A 120 10.46 27.19 -37.01
N GLN A 121 11.62 26.58 -37.27
CA GLN A 121 12.38 26.78 -38.49
C GLN A 121 11.55 26.40 -39.73
N LYS A 122 10.71 25.36 -39.63
CA LYS A 122 9.75 24.98 -40.66
C LYS A 122 8.76 26.11 -40.95
N ALA A 123 8.20 26.72 -39.89
CA ALA A 123 7.28 27.85 -40.02
C ALA A 123 7.97 29.09 -40.62
N LEU A 124 9.22 29.39 -40.25
CA LEU A 124 9.99 30.49 -40.84
C LEU A 124 10.28 30.27 -42.33
N ILE A 125 10.62 29.05 -42.72
CA ILE A 125 10.83 28.68 -44.12
C ILE A 125 9.54 28.86 -44.93
N VAL A 126 8.40 28.39 -44.42
CA VAL A 126 7.10 28.61 -45.07
C VAL A 126 6.75 30.09 -45.16
N LEU A 127 7.07 30.88 -44.15
CA LEU A 127 6.84 32.32 -44.17
C LEU A 127 7.67 33.00 -45.27
N LEU A 128 8.96 32.66 -45.42
CA LEU A 128 9.82 33.19 -46.49
C LEU A 128 9.25 32.89 -47.89
N GLU A 129 8.74 31.68 -48.08
CA GLU A 129 8.11 31.31 -49.34
C GLU A 129 6.79 32.06 -49.58
N LYS A 130 5.92 32.09 -48.57
CA LYS A 130 4.63 32.75 -48.68
C LYS A 130 4.77 34.24 -49.02
N GLU A 131 5.73 34.91 -48.41
CA GLU A 131 5.84 36.38 -48.48
C GLU A 131 6.66 36.84 -49.69
N GLN A 132 7.65 36.07 -50.15
CA GLN A 132 8.56 36.49 -51.24
C GLN A 132 8.86 35.42 -52.29
N GLY A 133 8.29 34.21 -52.19
CA GLY A 133 8.62 33.07 -53.07
C GLY A 133 10.09 32.61 -52.95
N LEU A 134 10.78 33.02 -51.88
CA LEU A 134 12.24 33.03 -51.84
C LEU A 134 12.87 31.63 -51.72
N VAL A 135 12.10 30.61 -51.31
CA VAL A 135 12.63 29.26 -51.06
C VAL A 135 12.73 28.47 -52.37
N THR A 136 11.81 28.69 -53.31
CA THR A 136 11.76 27.97 -54.58
C THR A 136 12.26 28.77 -55.78
N ASP A 137 12.56 30.06 -55.62
CA ASP A 137 13.03 30.96 -56.69
C ASP A 137 14.49 30.67 -57.11
N ASP A 138 14.70 30.42 -58.40
CA ASP A 138 16.02 30.21 -59.01
C ASP A 138 16.71 31.51 -59.48
N PHE A 139 16.05 32.67 -59.39
CA PHE A 139 16.59 33.99 -59.79
C PHE A 139 16.19 35.13 -58.82
N PRO A 140 16.38 34.98 -57.50
CA PRO A 140 15.87 35.96 -56.55
C PRO A 140 16.60 37.30 -56.65
N GLY A 141 15.84 38.38 -56.73
CA GLY A 141 16.33 39.76 -56.74
C GLY A 141 16.76 40.25 -55.36
N SER A 142 17.58 41.31 -55.33
CA SER A 142 18.04 41.94 -54.07
C SER A 142 16.90 42.44 -53.18
N GLY A 143 15.76 42.81 -53.79
CA GLY A 143 14.55 43.22 -53.09
C GLY A 143 13.97 42.11 -52.20
N GLN A 144 14.00 40.85 -52.63
CA GLN A 144 13.48 39.72 -51.85
C GLN A 144 14.34 39.50 -50.60
N TYR A 145 15.67 39.60 -50.68
CA TYR A 145 16.53 39.52 -49.49
C TYR A 145 16.37 40.73 -48.56
N ARG A 146 16.11 41.91 -49.13
CA ARG A 146 15.89 43.13 -48.35
C ARG A 146 14.62 43.05 -47.50
N SER A 147 13.55 42.47 -48.03
CA SER A 147 12.21 42.41 -47.43
C SER A 147 11.66 40.97 -47.33
N ALA A 148 12.51 40.02 -46.94
CA ALA A 148 12.30 38.57 -47.06
C ALA A 148 11.02 38.00 -46.44
N THR A 149 10.47 38.63 -45.40
CA THR A 149 9.23 38.19 -44.74
C THR A 149 8.13 39.24 -44.82
N GLY A 150 8.33 40.33 -45.57
CA GLY A 150 7.41 41.48 -45.59
C GLY A 150 7.31 42.24 -44.26
N TYR A 151 8.20 41.99 -43.29
CA TYR A 151 8.12 42.65 -41.99
C TYR A 151 8.45 44.14 -42.12
N GLY A 152 7.54 45.01 -41.65
CA GLY A 152 7.69 46.45 -41.76
C GLY A 152 7.40 46.99 -43.16
N CYS A 153 6.65 46.25 -43.98
CA CYS A 153 6.20 46.67 -45.33
C CYS A 153 4.68 46.85 -45.37
N PRO A 154 4.14 48.05 -45.08
CA PRO A 154 2.70 48.31 -45.24
C PRO A 154 2.31 48.36 -46.72
N ASP A 155 1.13 47.86 -47.07
CA ASP A 155 0.65 47.84 -48.47
C ASP A 155 0.52 49.24 -49.12
N THR A 156 0.43 50.30 -48.31
CA THR A 156 0.21 51.69 -48.75
C THR A 156 1.43 52.61 -48.59
N ALA A 157 2.58 52.07 -48.15
CA ALA A 157 3.77 52.86 -47.88
C ALA A 157 5.06 52.11 -48.26
N VAL A 158 6.17 52.85 -48.36
CA VAL A 158 7.49 52.23 -48.54
C VAL A 158 7.85 51.43 -47.27
N CYS A 159 8.43 50.25 -47.45
CA CYS A 159 8.92 49.44 -46.34
C CYS A 159 9.90 50.22 -45.46
N ASP A 160 9.78 50.06 -44.14
CA ASP A 160 10.66 50.71 -43.17
C ASP A 160 12.11 50.17 -43.30
N SER A 161 13.00 51.10 -43.65
CA SER A 161 14.42 50.82 -43.87
C SER A 161 15.15 50.25 -42.65
N GLN A 162 14.63 50.46 -41.43
CA GLN A 162 15.20 49.92 -40.21
C GLN A 162 15.23 48.38 -40.19
N TYR A 163 14.31 47.74 -40.91
CA TYR A 163 14.18 46.27 -40.92
C TYR A 163 14.79 45.62 -42.16
N TYR A 164 15.50 46.36 -43.01
CA TYR A 164 16.08 45.82 -44.23
C TYR A 164 17.17 44.78 -43.97
N GLY A 165 17.20 43.78 -44.85
CA GLY A 165 18.19 42.71 -44.89
C GLY A 165 17.65 41.40 -44.32
N PHE A 166 18.12 40.28 -44.89
CA PHE A 166 17.55 38.96 -44.65
C PHE A 166 17.52 38.59 -43.16
N PHE A 167 18.63 38.74 -42.45
CA PHE A 167 18.68 38.52 -41.00
C PHE A 167 17.66 39.37 -40.23
N ASN A 168 17.57 40.66 -40.53
CA ASN A 168 16.65 41.56 -39.82
C ASN A 168 15.19 41.17 -40.09
N GLN A 169 14.85 40.78 -41.31
CA GLN A 169 13.50 40.32 -41.66
C GLN A 169 13.12 39.06 -40.89
N VAL A 170 13.97 38.01 -40.94
CA VAL A 170 13.71 36.74 -40.25
C VAL A 170 13.65 36.92 -38.73
N TYR A 171 14.59 37.68 -38.15
CA TYR A 171 14.62 37.95 -36.71
C TYR A 171 13.40 38.75 -36.24
N ASN A 172 13.04 39.83 -36.94
CA ASN A 172 11.93 40.68 -36.50
C ASN A 172 10.57 40.02 -36.73
N ALA A 173 10.40 39.22 -37.79
CA ALA A 173 9.19 38.41 -37.95
C ALA A 173 9.03 37.42 -36.79
N ALA A 174 10.08 36.67 -36.45
CA ALA A 174 10.06 35.74 -35.31
C ALA A 174 9.75 36.47 -33.98
N LEU A 175 10.43 37.59 -33.72
CA LEU A 175 10.17 38.43 -32.55
C LEU A 175 8.74 38.97 -32.52
N GLN A 176 8.16 39.31 -33.68
CA GLN A 176 6.80 39.79 -33.78
C GLN A 176 5.78 38.72 -33.38
N PHE A 177 5.95 37.47 -33.80
CA PHE A 177 5.09 36.37 -33.32
C PHE A 177 5.18 36.18 -31.81
N LYS A 178 6.37 36.39 -31.22
CA LYS A 178 6.52 36.40 -29.75
C LYS A 178 5.88 37.63 -29.09
N ARG A 179 5.80 38.78 -29.76
CA ARG A 179 5.02 39.93 -29.28
C ARG A 179 3.52 39.64 -29.32
N TYR A 180 3.02 39.01 -30.39
CA TYR A 180 1.63 38.55 -30.46
C TYR A 180 1.29 37.61 -29.30
N ALA A 181 2.13 36.61 -29.05
CA ALA A 181 1.93 35.66 -27.96
C ALA A 181 2.07 36.27 -26.56
N ALA A 182 2.93 37.28 -26.38
CA ALA A 182 3.16 37.91 -25.08
C ALA A 182 2.05 38.90 -24.67
N THR A 183 1.38 39.54 -25.63
CA THR A 183 0.33 40.52 -25.37
C THR A 183 -0.90 40.27 -26.26
N PRO A 184 -1.53 39.09 -26.18
CA PRO A 184 -2.49 38.63 -27.17
C PRO A 184 -3.72 39.54 -27.30
N THR A 185 -4.14 40.18 -26.21
CA THR A 185 -5.31 41.09 -26.19
C THR A 185 -5.04 42.49 -26.74
N SER A 186 -3.79 42.82 -27.07
CA SER A 186 -3.42 44.12 -27.68
C SER A 186 -3.51 44.11 -29.21
N TRP A 187 -3.95 43.00 -29.82
CA TRP A 187 -3.99 42.79 -31.26
C TRP A 187 -5.42 42.48 -31.73
N ASN A 188 -5.64 42.58 -33.04
CA ASN A 188 -6.97 42.47 -33.64
C ASN A 188 -7.55 41.06 -33.58
N HIS A 189 -6.70 40.03 -33.65
CA HIS A 189 -7.10 38.62 -33.59
C HIS A 189 -6.58 37.98 -32.32
N VAL A 190 -7.49 37.42 -31.52
CA VAL A 190 -7.18 36.89 -30.18
C VAL A 190 -7.58 35.41 -30.12
N ALA A 191 -6.66 34.58 -29.62
CA ALA A 191 -6.93 33.16 -29.38
C ALA A 191 -7.99 32.95 -28.27
N GLY A 192 -8.71 31.83 -28.36
CA GLY A 192 -9.80 31.48 -27.44
C GLY A 192 -11.06 32.36 -27.60
N ARG A 193 -11.19 33.10 -28.71
CA ARG A 193 -12.33 33.99 -28.97
C ARG A 193 -12.86 33.80 -30.39
N VAL A 194 -14.13 34.16 -30.57
CA VAL A 194 -14.72 34.35 -31.90
C VAL A 194 -14.26 35.71 -32.43
N ASN A 195 -13.58 35.69 -33.58
CA ASN A 195 -13.08 36.87 -34.27
C ASN A 195 -13.79 36.98 -35.63
N ALA A 196 -14.22 38.17 -36.01
CA ALA A 196 -14.75 38.41 -37.35
C ALA A 196 -13.57 38.60 -38.31
N VAL A 197 -13.26 37.58 -39.11
CA VAL A 197 -12.10 37.58 -40.02
C VAL A 197 -12.57 37.85 -41.44
N ARG A 198 -12.00 38.85 -42.12
CA ARG A 198 -12.37 39.22 -43.49
C ARG A 198 -11.85 38.22 -44.51
N PHE A 199 -12.57 38.07 -45.62
CA PHE A 199 -12.10 37.25 -46.76
C PHE A 199 -11.12 38.02 -47.66
N SER A 200 -11.15 39.36 -47.64
CA SER A 200 -10.36 40.21 -48.52
C SER A 200 -10.17 41.60 -47.90
N PRO A 201 -9.13 42.37 -48.30
CA PRO A 201 -9.04 43.81 -48.03
C PRO A 201 -10.27 44.59 -48.50
N ASN A 202 -10.91 44.13 -49.58
CA ASN A 202 -12.17 44.70 -50.04
C ASN A 202 -13.30 44.34 -49.08
N ALA A 203 -13.81 45.34 -48.35
CA ALA A 203 -14.89 45.15 -47.38
C ALA A 203 -16.17 44.56 -47.99
N ALA A 204 -16.44 44.76 -49.29
CA ALA A 204 -17.60 44.20 -49.98
C ALA A 204 -17.57 42.66 -50.06
N CYS A 205 -16.40 42.03 -49.91
CA CYS A 205 -16.25 40.58 -49.87
C CYS A 205 -16.70 39.95 -48.53
N GLY A 206 -16.97 40.76 -47.52
CA GLY A 206 -17.46 40.31 -46.22
C GLY A 206 -16.43 39.63 -45.33
N SER A 207 -16.93 39.01 -44.27
CA SER A 207 -16.18 38.29 -43.25
C SER A 207 -16.99 37.10 -42.73
N SER A 208 -16.33 36.18 -42.03
CA SER A 208 -17.02 35.16 -41.23
C SER A 208 -16.50 35.17 -39.79
N ASN A 209 -17.31 34.64 -38.88
CA ASN A 209 -16.94 34.47 -37.48
C ASN A 209 -16.11 33.19 -37.32
N VAL A 210 -14.84 33.36 -36.96
CA VAL A 210 -13.88 32.28 -36.75
C VAL A 210 -13.53 32.20 -35.28
N PHE A 211 -13.79 31.06 -34.65
CA PHE A 211 -13.26 30.79 -33.32
C PHE A 211 -11.77 30.42 -33.45
N ILE A 212 -10.88 31.35 -33.10
CA ILE A 212 -9.43 31.12 -33.20
C ILE A 212 -9.00 30.30 -31.99
N GLN A 213 -8.57 29.06 -32.21
CA GLN A 213 -8.41 28.04 -31.18
C GLN A 213 -7.09 28.21 -30.40
N ASN A 214 -6.03 28.68 -31.05
CA ASN A 214 -4.68 28.74 -30.47
C ASN A 214 -3.91 30.01 -30.85
N GLN A 215 -2.78 30.22 -30.18
CA GLN A 215 -2.00 31.45 -30.25
C GLN A 215 -1.24 31.60 -31.58
N ALA A 216 -0.80 30.51 -32.17
CA ALA A 216 -0.12 30.48 -33.46
C ALA A 216 -1.06 30.93 -34.58
N THR A 217 -2.28 30.39 -34.60
CA THR A 217 -3.32 30.79 -35.54
C THR A 217 -3.70 32.26 -35.38
N ALA A 218 -3.84 32.75 -34.13
CA ALA A 218 -4.06 34.17 -33.88
C ALA A 218 -2.88 35.05 -34.37
N GLY A 219 -1.64 34.59 -34.18
CA GLY A 219 -0.44 35.24 -34.69
C GLY A 219 -0.44 35.35 -36.21
N LEU A 220 -0.81 34.29 -36.92
CA LEU A 220 -0.90 34.28 -38.39
C LEU A 220 -1.93 35.26 -38.92
N TYR A 221 -3.11 35.38 -38.29
CA TYR A 221 -4.08 36.41 -38.66
C TYR A 221 -3.64 37.83 -38.29
N ASN A 222 -2.90 38.01 -37.20
CA ASN A 222 -2.33 39.32 -36.88
C ASN A 222 -1.20 39.72 -37.85
N TYR A 223 -0.51 38.76 -38.45
CA TYR A 223 0.50 38.99 -39.48
C TYR A 223 -0.15 39.19 -40.87
N THR A 224 -1.20 38.44 -41.19
CA THR A 224 -1.90 38.47 -42.49
C THR A 224 -3.41 38.36 -42.26
N PRO A 225 -4.15 39.48 -42.20
CA PRO A 225 -5.48 39.56 -41.58
C PRO A 225 -6.65 39.11 -42.48
N TYR A 226 -6.46 38.04 -43.25
CA TYR A 226 -7.48 37.51 -44.15
C TYR A 226 -7.54 35.98 -44.12
N GLN A 227 -8.75 35.43 -44.13
CA GLN A 227 -9.01 33.99 -44.31
C GLN A 227 -9.36 33.71 -45.78
N PRO A 228 -9.06 32.50 -46.30
CA PRO A 228 -9.52 32.13 -47.63
C PRO A 228 -11.05 31.98 -47.69
N ASN A 229 -11.64 32.32 -48.82
CA ASN A 229 -13.03 31.99 -49.12
C ASN A 229 -13.15 30.61 -49.78
N ALA A 230 -14.38 30.17 -50.06
CA ALA A 230 -14.62 28.86 -50.68
C ALA A 230 -13.93 28.68 -52.04
N ALA A 231 -13.87 29.74 -52.87
CA ALA A 231 -13.20 29.70 -54.16
C ALA A 231 -11.68 29.49 -54.02
N ALA A 232 -11.05 30.15 -53.05
CA ALA A 232 -9.64 29.97 -52.75
C ALA A 232 -9.29 28.57 -52.23
N LEU A 233 -10.19 27.94 -51.46
CA LEU A 233 -10.03 26.57 -50.93
C LEU A 233 -10.30 25.49 -51.99
N ALA A 234 -11.23 25.74 -52.91
CA ALA A 234 -11.52 24.84 -54.03
C ALA A 234 -10.35 24.73 -55.02
N ASN A 235 -9.48 25.76 -55.08
CA ASN A 235 -8.31 25.79 -55.94
C ASN A 235 -7.02 26.07 -55.14
N LEU A 236 -6.57 25.09 -54.35
CA LEU A 236 -5.43 25.26 -53.42
C LEU A 236 -4.12 25.69 -54.09
N TYR A 237 -3.86 25.23 -55.32
CA TYR A 237 -2.62 25.51 -56.04
C TYR A 237 -2.77 26.61 -57.10
N GLY A 238 -3.98 27.17 -57.26
CA GLY A 238 -4.28 28.20 -58.24
C GLY A 238 -4.97 29.42 -57.64
N THR A 239 -5.58 30.20 -58.54
CA THR A 239 -6.32 31.42 -58.22
C THR A 239 -7.80 31.13 -58.00
N GLY A 240 -8.40 31.83 -57.04
CA GLY A 240 -9.84 31.87 -56.84
C GLY A 240 -10.48 33.06 -57.56
N ASP A 241 -11.52 33.63 -56.95
CA ASP A 241 -12.26 34.81 -57.44
C ASP A 241 -11.70 36.15 -56.90
N GLY A 242 -12.36 37.27 -57.22
CA GLY A 242 -11.98 38.61 -56.77
C GLY A 242 -12.07 38.85 -55.26
N CYS A 243 -12.60 37.91 -54.49
CA CYS A 243 -12.68 37.96 -53.03
C CYS A 243 -11.74 36.96 -52.34
N SER A 244 -10.90 36.28 -53.12
CA SER A 244 -9.98 35.25 -52.62
C SER A 244 -8.73 35.86 -52.01
N SER A 245 -8.44 35.49 -50.77
CA SER A 245 -7.15 35.76 -50.12
C SER A 245 -6.34 34.48 -49.95
N TYR A 246 -5.02 34.58 -50.16
CA TYR A 246 -4.15 33.40 -50.26
C TYR A 246 -3.17 33.24 -49.12
N GLY A 247 -2.93 34.26 -48.29
CA GLY A 247 -1.85 34.25 -47.31
C GLY A 247 -1.89 33.06 -46.35
N ASN A 248 -2.93 32.97 -45.52
CA ASN A 248 -3.07 31.89 -44.54
C ASN A 248 -3.34 30.52 -45.18
N ARG A 249 -4.04 30.50 -46.32
CA ARG A 249 -4.18 29.29 -47.15
C ARG A 249 -2.83 28.74 -47.61
N ASN A 250 -1.99 29.61 -48.17
CA ASN A 250 -0.69 29.23 -48.70
C ASN A 250 0.25 28.81 -47.58
N PHE A 251 0.22 29.48 -46.42
CA PHE A 251 0.96 29.03 -45.24
C PHE A 251 0.60 27.58 -44.88
N TRP A 252 -0.68 27.31 -44.66
CA TRP A 252 -1.16 25.98 -44.31
C TRP A 252 -0.81 24.92 -45.37
N ARG A 253 -1.08 25.24 -46.64
CA ARG A 253 -0.82 24.33 -47.77
C ARG A 253 0.68 24.03 -47.91
N MET A 254 1.54 25.05 -47.91
CA MET A 254 2.99 24.88 -48.04
C MET A 254 3.58 24.11 -46.86
N TYR A 255 3.11 24.38 -45.64
CA TYR A 255 3.54 23.61 -44.46
C TYR A 255 3.14 22.14 -44.61
N THR A 256 1.90 21.88 -45.04
CA THR A 256 1.38 20.53 -45.29
C THR A 256 2.19 19.81 -46.36
N ASP A 257 2.38 20.44 -47.52
CA ASP A 257 3.12 19.88 -48.65
C ASP A 257 4.59 19.57 -48.31
N TRP A 258 5.22 20.37 -47.43
CA TRP A 258 6.65 20.26 -47.16
C TRP A 258 6.99 19.46 -45.91
N PHE A 259 6.10 19.47 -44.91
CA PHE A 259 6.39 18.98 -43.57
C PHE A 259 5.29 18.12 -42.95
N GLY A 260 4.16 17.90 -43.64
CA GLY A 260 3.03 17.11 -43.15
C GLY A 260 2.03 17.92 -42.32
N SER A 261 1.15 17.22 -41.58
CA SER A 261 0.04 17.83 -40.83
C SER A 261 0.41 19.08 -40.03
N THR A 262 -0.44 20.10 -40.09
CA THR A 262 -0.32 21.33 -39.28
C THR A 262 -0.89 21.19 -37.87
N ILE A 263 -1.48 20.05 -37.54
CA ILE A 263 -1.95 19.72 -36.20
C ILE A 263 -0.94 18.76 -35.55
N ALA A 264 -0.43 19.10 -34.36
CA ALA A 264 0.57 18.32 -33.66
C ALA A 264 0.16 16.84 -33.55
N GLY A 265 1.14 15.94 -33.76
CA GLY A 265 1.03 14.48 -33.86
C GLY A 265 0.53 13.79 -32.59
N THR A 266 -0.70 14.09 -32.20
CA THR A 266 -1.47 13.34 -31.24
C THR A 266 -2.51 12.49 -31.96
N SER A 267 -2.68 11.26 -31.48
CA SER A 267 -3.78 10.40 -31.91
C SER A 267 -4.96 10.46 -30.95
N LEU A 268 -4.89 11.30 -29.91
CA LEU A 268 -5.93 11.47 -28.90
C LEU A 268 -6.69 12.77 -29.16
N LEU A 269 -7.92 12.66 -29.67
CA LEU A 269 -8.67 13.81 -30.16
C LEU A 269 -10.06 13.89 -29.52
N ARG A 270 -10.51 15.10 -29.21
CA ARG A 270 -11.88 15.42 -28.77
C ARG A 270 -12.35 16.72 -29.40
N THR A 271 -13.63 17.05 -29.23
CA THR A 271 -14.12 18.38 -29.58
C THR A 271 -14.14 19.30 -28.35
N MET A 272 -14.34 20.59 -28.59
CA MET A 272 -14.55 21.57 -27.51
C MET A 272 -15.91 21.37 -26.80
N THR A 273 -16.91 20.81 -27.48
CA THR A 273 -18.29 20.68 -26.98
C THR A 273 -18.64 19.28 -26.48
N ASP A 274 -17.86 18.25 -26.84
CA ASP A 274 -18.01 16.86 -26.38
C ASP A 274 -16.75 16.43 -25.62
N PRO A 275 -16.86 16.04 -24.34
CA PRO A 275 -15.72 15.59 -23.56
C PRO A 275 -15.16 14.22 -23.95
N THR A 276 -15.84 13.48 -24.82
CA THR A 276 -15.40 12.15 -25.27
C THR A 276 -14.07 12.26 -26.02
N VAL A 277 -13.04 11.64 -25.47
CA VAL A 277 -11.73 11.50 -26.14
C VAL A 277 -11.75 10.25 -27.00
N TYR A 278 -11.21 10.35 -28.21
CA TYR A 278 -11.08 9.26 -29.16
C TYR A 278 -9.60 8.96 -29.42
N VAL A 279 -9.24 7.68 -29.48
CA VAL A 279 -8.03 7.27 -30.21
C VAL A 279 -8.37 7.26 -31.69
N VAL A 280 -7.67 8.04 -32.50
CA VAL A 280 -7.85 8.11 -33.95
C VAL A 280 -6.69 7.39 -34.63
N SER A 281 -6.99 6.42 -35.51
CA SER A 281 -5.98 5.59 -36.17
C SER A 281 -6.48 5.14 -37.54
N GLY A 282 -5.71 5.41 -38.59
CA GLY A 282 -6.11 5.16 -39.97
C GLY A 282 -7.46 5.83 -40.27
N THR A 283 -8.46 5.03 -40.66
CA THR A 283 -9.82 5.51 -40.96
C THR A 283 -10.80 5.35 -39.79
N ASN A 284 -10.32 4.95 -38.61
CA ASN A 284 -11.15 4.59 -37.46
C ASN A 284 -10.94 5.53 -36.27
N LYS A 285 -11.95 5.63 -35.41
CA LYS A 285 -11.87 6.27 -34.09
C LYS A 285 -12.46 5.37 -33.01
N TYR A 286 -11.82 5.32 -31.85
CA TYR A 286 -12.20 4.47 -30.71
C TYR A 286 -12.47 5.36 -29.48
N PRO A 287 -13.70 5.43 -28.96
CA PRO A 287 -13.99 6.24 -27.78
C PRO A 287 -13.27 5.68 -26.55
N ILE A 288 -12.74 6.57 -25.71
CA ILE A 288 -12.07 6.23 -24.45
C ILE A 288 -13.08 6.37 -23.31
N ALA A 289 -13.34 5.27 -22.59
CA ALA A 289 -14.39 5.22 -21.59
C ALA A 289 -14.07 5.99 -20.29
N ASN A 290 -12.80 6.04 -19.88
CA ASN A 290 -12.40 6.60 -18.60
C ASN A 290 -10.93 7.05 -18.59
N ALA A 291 -10.55 7.76 -17.51
CA ALA A 291 -9.20 8.30 -17.34
C ALA A 291 -8.12 7.21 -17.23
N GLN A 292 -8.42 6.01 -16.69
CA GLN A 292 -7.44 4.92 -16.64
C GLN A 292 -7.07 4.44 -18.04
N MET A 293 -8.06 4.30 -18.93
CA MET A 293 -7.83 3.92 -20.31
C MET A 293 -7.13 5.04 -21.09
N LEU A 294 -7.47 6.32 -20.81
CA LEU A 294 -6.75 7.46 -21.38
C LEU A 294 -5.26 7.43 -21.03
N ALA A 295 -4.93 7.16 -19.77
CA ALA A 295 -3.54 7.07 -19.31
C ALA A 295 -2.75 5.96 -20.03
N ALA A 296 -3.38 4.82 -20.31
CA ALA A 296 -2.77 3.73 -21.06
C ALA A 296 -2.43 4.09 -22.52
N TYR A 297 -3.10 5.10 -23.10
CA TYR A 297 -2.81 5.63 -24.43
C TYR A 297 -1.97 6.92 -24.42
N SER A 298 -1.49 7.39 -23.27
CA SER A 298 -0.65 8.59 -23.17
C SER A 298 0.60 8.62 -24.08
N PRO A 299 1.22 7.50 -24.52
CA PRO A 299 2.29 7.56 -25.50
C PRO A 299 1.87 8.13 -26.86
N LEU A 300 0.57 8.09 -27.17
CA LEU A 300 0.01 8.66 -28.41
C LEU A 300 -0.13 10.19 -28.38
N GLY A 301 0.38 10.85 -27.34
CA GLY A 301 0.40 12.31 -27.21
C GLY A 301 -0.63 12.85 -26.22
N GLN A 302 -0.69 14.17 -26.12
CA GLN A 302 -1.67 14.88 -25.30
C GLN A 302 -3.04 14.95 -26.00
N VAL A 303 -4.12 15.15 -25.26
CA VAL A 303 -5.45 15.31 -25.87
C VAL A 303 -5.49 16.59 -26.70
N GLY A 304 -5.67 16.44 -28.01
CA GLY A 304 -5.87 17.53 -28.97
C GLY A 304 -7.36 17.87 -29.16
N TYR A 305 -7.62 19.10 -29.59
CA TYR A 305 -8.96 19.59 -29.89
C TYR A 305 -9.15 19.74 -31.40
N VAL A 306 -10.27 19.25 -31.91
CA VAL A 306 -10.62 19.30 -33.34
C VAL A 306 -12.12 19.59 -33.50
N SER A 307 -12.52 19.98 -34.71
CA SER A 307 -13.93 20.19 -35.05
C SER A 307 -14.72 18.87 -35.05
N ALA A 308 -16.03 18.96 -34.84
CA ALA A 308 -16.93 17.80 -34.96
C ALA A 308 -16.91 17.19 -36.37
N GLN A 309 -16.70 18.02 -37.40
CA GLN A 309 -16.60 17.60 -38.80
C GLN A 309 -15.32 16.79 -39.06
N TYR A 310 -14.21 17.13 -38.40
CA TYR A 310 -12.99 16.32 -38.50
C TYR A 310 -13.23 14.91 -37.94
N LEU A 311 -13.80 14.79 -36.73
CA LEU A 311 -14.05 13.48 -36.13
C LEU A 311 -15.12 12.68 -36.88
N SER A 312 -16.07 13.31 -37.57
CA SER A 312 -17.11 12.60 -38.32
C SER A 312 -16.57 11.90 -39.58
N ALA A 313 -15.38 12.27 -40.07
CA ALA A 313 -14.71 11.61 -41.18
C ALA A 313 -14.18 10.19 -40.83
N TYR A 314 -14.08 9.86 -39.54
CA TYR A 314 -13.58 8.57 -39.06
C TYR A 314 -14.72 7.64 -38.63
N LYS A 315 -14.61 6.36 -38.98
CA LYS A 315 -15.55 5.32 -38.55
C LYS A 315 -15.45 5.09 -37.05
N THR A 316 -16.55 5.29 -36.31
CA THR A 316 -16.62 4.95 -34.89
C THR A 316 -16.57 3.44 -34.70
N MET A 317 -15.64 2.98 -33.87
CA MET A 317 -15.47 1.59 -33.47
C MET A 317 -15.91 1.38 -32.02
N GLN A 318 -15.68 0.19 -31.46
CA GLN A 318 -15.86 -0.09 -30.04
C GLN A 318 -15.02 0.85 -29.15
N PHE A 319 -15.35 0.88 -27.85
CA PHE A 319 -14.51 1.54 -26.86
C PHE A 319 -13.09 1.00 -26.88
N ALA A 320 -12.12 1.91 -26.76
CA ALA A 320 -10.72 1.56 -26.68
C ALA A 320 -10.47 0.70 -25.43
N GLY A 321 -9.87 -0.48 -25.63
CA GLY A 321 -9.41 -1.36 -24.56
C GLY A 321 -7.89 -1.39 -24.48
N ARG A 322 -7.33 -2.21 -23.58
CA ARG A 322 -5.87 -2.40 -23.42
C ARG A 322 -5.23 -3.33 -24.46
N VAL A 323 -6.03 -3.90 -25.33
CA VAL A 323 -5.56 -4.78 -26.40
C VAL A 323 -5.39 -3.93 -27.66
N ILE A 324 -4.16 -3.84 -28.16
CA ILE A 324 -3.82 -3.10 -29.38
C ILE A 324 -3.26 -4.07 -30.43
N ARG A 325 -3.50 -3.78 -31.71
CA ARG A 325 -3.04 -4.64 -32.81
C ARG A 325 -2.24 -3.84 -33.83
N SER A 326 -1.12 -4.43 -34.27
CA SER A 326 -0.30 -3.90 -35.36
C SER A 326 -0.89 -4.14 -36.74
N PRO A 327 -0.47 -3.39 -37.77
CA PRO A 327 -0.83 -3.67 -39.15
C PRO A 327 -0.45 -5.11 -39.57
N GLY A 328 0.72 -5.58 -39.14
CA GLY A 328 1.21 -6.96 -39.36
C GLY A 328 0.44 -8.05 -38.58
N GLY A 329 -0.47 -7.65 -37.69
CA GLY A 329 -1.42 -8.54 -37.03
C GLY A 329 -1.02 -9.09 -35.68
N THR A 330 0.19 -8.81 -35.19
CA THR A 330 0.59 -9.06 -33.81
C THR A 330 -0.29 -8.25 -32.85
N ILE A 331 -0.78 -8.92 -31.82
CA ILE A 331 -1.63 -8.35 -30.77
C ILE A 331 -0.77 -8.11 -29.52
N TYR A 332 -0.93 -6.94 -28.91
CA TYR A 332 -0.22 -6.53 -27.70
C TYR A 332 -1.19 -6.14 -26.60
N PHE A 333 -0.75 -6.31 -25.36
CA PHE A 333 -1.31 -5.66 -24.20
C PHE A 333 -0.58 -4.34 -23.93
N THR A 334 -1.31 -3.27 -23.62
CA THR A 334 -0.72 -1.98 -23.24
C THR A 334 -1.00 -1.59 -21.80
N ASP A 335 0.06 -1.19 -21.10
CA ASP A 335 0.01 -0.58 -19.79
C ASP A 335 1.27 0.25 -19.52
N ALA A 336 1.11 1.38 -18.82
CA ALA A 336 2.21 2.29 -18.47
C ALA A 336 3.17 2.65 -19.62
N GLY A 337 2.65 2.77 -20.85
CA GLY A 337 3.43 3.10 -22.03
C GLY A 337 4.21 1.94 -22.66
N LEU A 338 4.04 0.72 -22.16
CA LEU A 338 4.63 -0.49 -22.71
C LEU A 338 3.67 -1.19 -23.68
N LYS A 339 4.23 -1.90 -24.68
CA LYS A 339 3.51 -2.90 -25.49
C LYS A 339 4.09 -4.29 -25.22
N LEU A 340 3.27 -5.22 -24.76
CA LEU A 340 3.65 -6.58 -24.41
C LEU A 340 2.96 -7.55 -25.36
N SER A 341 3.71 -8.33 -26.15
CA SER A 341 3.13 -9.20 -27.18
C SER A 341 2.36 -10.38 -26.57
N PHE A 342 1.17 -10.68 -27.09
CA PHE A 342 0.50 -11.95 -26.83
C PHE A 342 1.00 -13.03 -27.79
N THR A 343 1.19 -14.26 -27.29
CA THR A 343 1.60 -15.43 -28.09
C THR A 343 0.43 -16.27 -28.59
N SER A 344 -0.76 -16.09 -28.01
CA SER A 344 -1.94 -16.84 -28.40
C SER A 344 -3.21 -16.03 -28.14
N CYS A 345 -4.28 -16.36 -28.86
CA CYS A 345 -5.59 -15.78 -28.59
C CYS A 345 -6.17 -16.20 -27.23
N GLY A 346 -5.80 -17.38 -26.72
CA GLY A 346 -6.19 -17.83 -25.38
C GLY A 346 -5.78 -16.83 -24.30
N LEU A 347 -4.52 -16.37 -24.34
CA LEU A 347 -4.05 -15.33 -23.41
C LEU A 347 -4.78 -14.00 -23.58
N VAL A 348 -5.15 -13.62 -24.81
CA VAL A 348 -5.96 -12.41 -25.02
C VAL A 348 -7.30 -12.54 -24.29
N VAL A 349 -7.96 -13.70 -24.39
CA VAL A 349 -9.23 -14.00 -23.70
C VAL A 349 -9.04 -14.07 -22.19
N ASP A 350 -7.94 -14.65 -21.71
CA ASP A 350 -7.63 -14.71 -20.28
C ASP A 350 -7.58 -13.32 -19.66
N TYR A 351 -6.99 -12.35 -20.38
CA TYR A 351 -6.94 -10.94 -19.98
C TYR A 351 -8.22 -10.14 -20.32
N GLY A 352 -9.34 -10.83 -20.63
CA GLY A 352 -10.65 -10.23 -20.89
C GLY A 352 -10.81 -9.58 -22.27
N GLY A 353 -9.86 -9.82 -23.18
CA GLY A 353 -9.88 -9.34 -24.56
C GLY A 353 -10.57 -10.29 -25.54
N ARG A 354 -10.55 -9.91 -26.83
CA ARG A 354 -10.99 -10.76 -27.95
C ARG A 354 -10.02 -10.61 -29.13
N CYS A 355 -9.98 -11.61 -30.01
CA CYS A 355 -9.06 -11.62 -31.17
C CYS A 355 -9.77 -11.33 -32.51
N ASP A 356 -11.03 -10.94 -32.47
CA ASP A 356 -11.75 -10.43 -33.62
C ASP A 356 -11.65 -8.89 -33.72
N ALA A 357 -12.14 -8.31 -34.82
CA ALA A 357 -12.04 -6.88 -35.10
C ALA A 357 -12.68 -5.97 -34.02
N THR A 358 -13.54 -6.50 -33.15
CA THR A 358 -14.15 -5.77 -32.03
C THR A 358 -13.34 -5.86 -30.74
N GLY A 359 -12.27 -6.66 -30.72
CA GLY A 359 -11.49 -6.97 -29.52
C GLY A 359 -10.23 -6.14 -29.29
N PHE A 360 -9.81 -5.34 -30.28
CA PHE A 360 -8.56 -4.58 -30.22
C PHE A 360 -8.69 -3.19 -30.85
N VAL A 361 -7.80 -2.29 -30.44
CA VAL A 361 -7.56 -1.02 -31.14
C VAL A 361 -6.52 -1.24 -32.22
N GLN A 362 -6.88 -1.00 -33.48
CA GLN A 362 -5.95 -1.11 -34.61
C GLN A 362 -5.10 0.15 -34.66
N LEU A 363 -3.79 0.04 -34.53
CA LEU A 363 -2.84 1.15 -34.61
C LEU A 363 -1.98 1.06 -35.88
N THR A 364 -1.45 2.19 -36.34
CA THR A 364 -0.40 2.23 -37.37
C THR A 364 0.96 1.86 -36.79
N ASP A 365 1.95 1.56 -37.64
CA ASP A 365 3.31 1.26 -37.18
C ASP A 365 3.95 2.45 -36.46
N GLU A 366 3.71 3.68 -36.95
CA GLU A 366 4.13 4.92 -36.31
C GLU A 366 3.54 5.06 -34.91
N GLN A 367 2.22 4.89 -34.76
CA GLN A 367 1.54 4.95 -33.47
C GLN A 367 2.07 3.90 -32.49
N LEU A 368 2.33 2.69 -32.98
CA LEU A 368 2.92 1.61 -32.17
C LEU A 368 4.37 1.89 -31.77
N SER A 369 5.11 2.67 -32.55
CA SER A 369 6.51 3.00 -32.25
C SER A 369 6.65 3.87 -30.99
N HIS A 370 5.58 4.60 -30.61
CA HIS A 370 5.56 5.38 -29.38
C HIS A 370 5.45 4.53 -28.10
N PHE A 371 5.03 3.28 -28.20
CA PHE A 371 5.01 2.35 -27.06
C PHE A 371 6.33 1.60 -26.95
N ALA A 372 6.95 1.65 -25.77
CA ALA A 372 8.19 0.92 -25.50
C ALA A 372 7.92 -0.61 -25.48
N PRO A 373 8.79 -1.44 -26.08
CA PRO A 373 8.61 -2.88 -26.06
C PRO A 373 8.80 -3.45 -24.65
N GLY A 374 7.88 -4.31 -24.23
CA GLY A 374 7.96 -5.07 -22.98
C GLY A 374 8.10 -6.58 -23.22
N PRO A 375 8.27 -7.38 -22.14
CA PRO A 375 8.30 -8.83 -22.25
C PRO A 375 6.98 -9.39 -22.80
N THR A 376 7.04 -10.61 -23.30
CA THR A 376 5.85 -11.33 -23.78
C THR A 376 4.85 -11.55 -22.64
N MET A 377 3.55 -11.45 -22.94
CA MET A 377 2.48 -11.68 -21.97
C MET A 377 2.46 -13.14 -21.50
N GLY A 378 2.39 -13.33 -20.18
CA GLY A 378 2.19 -14.63 -19.53
C GLY A 378 0.90 -14.67 -18.69
N PRO A 379 0.52 -15.84 -18.18
CA PRO A 379 -0.71 -16.00 -17.39
C PRO A 379 -0.57 -15.51 -15.94
N VAL A 380 0.66 -15.27 -15.46
CA VAL A 380 0.91 -14.68 -14.15
C VAL A 380 1.35 -13.24 -14.30
N LEU A 381 0.72 -12.35 -13.54
CA LEU A 381 0.98 -10.92 -13.51
C LEU A 381 1.26 -10.47 -12.09
N GLY A 382 2.42 -9.87 -11.88
CA GLY A 382 2.72 -9.06 -10.71
C GLY A 382 2.26 -7.62 -10.92
N THR A 383 1.96 -6.91 -9.82
CA THR A 383 1.69 -5.47 -9.87
C THR A 383 2.77 -4.68 -9.16
N THR A 384 2.95 -3.42 -9.57
CA THR A 384 3.86 -2.49 -8.89
C THR A 384 3.48 -2.22 -7.43
N ALA A 385 2.25 -2.54 -7.03
CA ALA A 385 1.77 -2.47 -5.64
C ALA A 385 2.09 -3.74 -4.82
N GLY A 386 2.76 -4.73 -5.43
CA GLY A 386 3.17 -5.97 -4.77
C GLY A 386 2.13 -7.09 -4.80
N ALA A 387 1.02 -6.94 -5.54
CA ALA A 387 0.08 -8.03 -5.76
C ALA A 387 0.62 -9.00 -6.82
N ARG A 388 0.15 -10.25 -6.79
CA ARG A 388 0.41 -11.23 -7.85
C ARG A 388 -0.90 -11.94 -8.19
N TYR A 389 -1.19 -12.06 -9.46
CA TYR A 389 -2.43 -12.64 -9.95
C TYR A 389 -2.16 -13.70 -11.01
N TYR A 390 -2.83 -14.84 -10.89
CA TYR A 390 -3.04 -15.76 -11.99
C TYR A 390 -4.28 -15.31 -12.78
N ILE A 391 -4.09 -15.04 -14.06
CA ILE A 391 -5.11 -14.51 -14.96
C ILE A 391 -5.57 -15.65 -15.88
N THR A 392 -6.85 -15.98 -15.80
CA THR A 392 -7.44 -17.03 -16.64
C THR A 392 -8.93 -16.80 -16.84
N ALA A 393 -9.41 -17.06 -18.06
CA ALA A 393 -10.81 -16.96 -18.46
C ALA A 393 -11.49 -15.63 -18.05
N GLY A 394 -10.78 -14.51 -18.17
CA GLY A 394 -11.29 -13.18 -17.82
C GLY A 394 -11.41 -12.92 -16.31
N THR A 395 -10.78 -13.74 -15.46
CA THR A 395 -10.78 -13.58 -14.00
C THR A 395 -9.35 -13.43 -13.48
N LYS A 396 -9.19 -12.66 -12.40
CA LYS A 396 -7.90 -12.59 -11.67
C LYS A 396 -8.00 -13.32 -10.34
N ARG A 397 -7.07 -14.23 -10.09
CA ARG A 397 -6.96 -15.00 -8.86
C ARG A 397 -5.67 -14.59 -8.17
N GLU A 398 -5.78 -13.93 -7.02
CA GLU A 398 -4.60 -13.45 -6.30
C GLU A 398 -3.80 -14.63 -5.75
N ILE A 399 -2.49 -14.61 -5.95
CA ILE A 399 -1.53 -15.62 -5.48
C ILE A 399 -0.93 -15.11 -4.16
N LEU A 400 -0.98 -15.93 -3.12
CA LEU A 400 -0.49 -15.57 -1.80
C LEU A 400 1.05 -15.50 -1.73
N ASP A 401 1.71 -16.57 -2.15
CA ASP A 401 3.16 -16.74 -2.07
C ASP A 401 3.64 -17.76 -3.12
N ASP A 402 4.97 -17.85 -3.31
CA ASP A 402 5.60 -18.77 -4.27
C ASP A 402 5.25 -20.24 -3.98
N THR A 403 5.02 -20.59 -2.71
CA THR A 403 4.64 -21.96 -2.32
C THR A 403 3.22 -22.29 -2.77
N SER A 404 2.29 -21.34 -2.67
CA SER A 404 0.92 -21.48 -3.15
C SER A 404 0.87 -21.60 -4.67
N GLU A 405 1.71 -20.83 -5.37
CA GLU A 405 1.86 -20.89 -6.83
C GLU A 405 2.36 -22.25 -7.30
N ALA A 406 3.45 -22.74 -6.70
CA ALA A 406 4.03 -24.04 -7.01
C ALA A 406 3.08 -25.20 -6.67
N ALA A 407 2.41 -25.15 -5.53
CA ALA A 407 1.44 -26.18 -5.11
C ALA A 407 0.23 -26.27 -6.06
N ALA A 408 -0.14 -25.15 -6.69
CA ALA A 408 -1.19 -25.10 -7.71
C ALA A 408 -0.70 -25.48 -9.12
N GLY A 409 0.59 -25.80 -9.30
CA GLY A 409 1.17 -26.17 -10.58
C GLY A 409 1.21 -25.01 -11.59
N LEU A 410 1.23 -23.77 -11.12
CA LEU A 410 1.23 -22.59 -11.97
C LEU A 410 2.65 -22.28 -12.50
N PRO A 411 2.78 -21.71 -13.71
CA PRO A 411 4.08 -21.35 -14.27
C PRO A 411 4.78 -20.29 -13.42
N ALA A 412 6.07 -20.51 -13.13
CA ALA A 412 6.89 -19.53 -12.44
C ALA A 412 7.22 -18.33 -13.34
N GLY A 413 7.40 -17.16 -12.71
CA GLY A 413 7.75 -15.91 -13.37
C GLY A 413 6.52 -15.13 -13.84
N PHE A 414 6.65 -13.80 -13.86
CA PHE A 414 5.52 -12.91 -14.13
C PHE A 414 5.99 -11.57 -14.70
N ASN A 415 5.10 -10.92 -15.43
CA ASN A 415 5.28 -9.53 -15.84
C ASN A 415 4.85 -8.62 -14.69
N VAL A 416 5.54 -7.50 -14.46
CA VAL A 416 5.13 -6.51 -13.48
C VAL A 416 4.49 -5.32 -14.19
N LEU A 417 3.20 -5.12 -13.99
CA LEU A 417 2.41 -4.02 -14.57
C LEU A 417 1.78 -3.16 -13.46
N THR A 418 1.05 -2.10 -13.83
CA THR A 418 0.32 -1.30 -12.84
C THR A 418 -0.90 -2.06 -12.31
N GLU A 419 -1.39 -1.70 -11.12
CA GLU A 419 -2.64 -2.30 -10.57
C GLU A 419 -3.84 -2.07 -11.51
N ASN A 420 -3.81 -0.99 -12.29
CA ASN A 420 -4.84 -0.65 -13.27
C ASN A 420 -4.85 -1.58 -14.49
N ALA A 421 -3.79 -2.37 -14.73
CA ALA A 421 -3.72 -3.30 -15.85
C ALA A 421 -4.85 -4.33 -15.81
N VAL A 422 -5.18 -4.80 -14.60
CA VAL A 422 -6.17 -5.87 -14.37
C VAL A 422 -7.28 -5.42 -13.40
N SER A 423 -7.47 -4.12 -13.21
CA SER A 423 -8.47 -3.61 -12.26
C SER A 423 -9.90 -3.92 -12.68
N THR A 424 -10.16 -4.05 -13.98
CA THR A 424 -11.47 -4.39 -14.55
C THR A 424 -11.79 -5.88 -14.50
N LEU A 425 -10.80 -6.75 -14.28
CA LEU A 425 -11.03 -8.20 -14.18
C LEU A 425 -11.65 -8.54 -12.81
N PRO A 426 -12.75 -9.30 -12.77
CA PRO A 426 -13.34 -9.76 -11.52
C PRO A 426 -12.39 -10.70 -10.77
N TYR A 427 -12.45 -10.62 -9.43
CA TYR A 427 -11.74 -11.53 -8.54
C TYR A 427 -12.37 -12.93 -8.57
N GLY A 428 -11.54 -13.94 -8.81
CA GLY A 428 -11.84 -15.35 -8.58
C GLY A 428 -11.29 -15.85 -7.23
N ASN A 429 -11.47 -17.14 -6.93
CA ASN A 429 -10.93 -17.75 -5.72
C ASN A 429 -9.39 -17.64 -5.73
N PRO A 430 -8.75 -17.15 -4.65
CA PRO A 430 -7.30 -16.98 -4.64
C PRO A 430 -6.55 -18.31 -4.76
N VAL A 431 -5.28 -18.21 -5.13
CA VAL A 431 -4.31 -19.31 -5.14
C VAL A 431 -3.55 -19.25 -3.82
N ILE A 432 -4.00 -20.05 -2.86
CA ILE A 432 -3.54 -20.06 -1.47
C ILE A 432 -3.20 -21.50 -1.06
N ARG A 433 -2.15 -21.65 -0.26
CA ARG A 433 -1.93 -22.86 0.54
C ARG A 433 -2.67 -22.77 1.87
N ASP A 434 -2.92 -23.93 2.47
CA ASP A 434 -3.62 -24.03 3.75
C ASP A 434 -2.67 -23.84 4.94
N SER A 435 -3.24 -23.62 6.12
CA SER A 435 -2.54 -23.54 7.41
C SER A 435 -1.50 -22.42 7.53
N VAL A 436 -1.91 -21.22 7.12
CA VAL A 436 -1.03 -20.03 7.09
C VAL A 436 -1.73 -18.80 7.61
N PHE A 437 -0.93 -17.89 8.16
CA PHE A 437 -1.39 -16.53 8.42
C PHE A 437 -1.15 -15.64 7.21
N VAL A 438 -2.11 -14.76 6.93
CA VAL A 438 -2.03 -13.79 5.85
C VAL A 438 -2.38 -12.41 6.40
N ALA A 439 -1.61 -11.40 5.98
CA ALA A 439 -1.95 -10.01 6.24
C ALA A 439 -2.99 -9.51 5.23
N GLU A 440 -3.93 -8.69 5.67
CA GLU A 440 -4.78 -7.95 4.76
C GLU A 440 -4.02 -6.70 4.27
N ARG A 441 -3.79 -6.61 2.96
CA ARG A 441 -2.96 -5.56 2.36
C ARG A 441 -3.55 -4.17 2.64
N GLY A 442 -2.72 -3.28 3.17
CA GLY A 442 -3.11 -1.90 3.49
C GLY A 442 -3.80 -1.75 4.85
N THR A 443 -3.91 -2.81 5.65
CA THR A 443 -4.46 -2.75 7.01
C THR A 443 -3.48 -3.40 8.01
N SER A 444 -3.83 -3.37 9.31
CA SER A 444 -3.14 -4.12 10.35
C SER A 444 -3.84 -5.44 10.70
N ASN A 445 -4.81 -5.86 9.89
CA ASN A 445 -5.60 -7.05 10.14
C ASN A 445 -4.87 -8.28 9.60
N TYR A 446 -5.05 -9.40 10.31
CA TYR A 446 -4.55 -10.70 9.89
C TYR A 446 -5.72 -11.68 9.79
N SER A 447 -5.57 -12.66 8.92
CA SER A 447 -6.45 -13.83 8.85
C SER A 447 -5.62 -15.10 8.92
N TYR A 448 -6.16 -16.13 9.57
CA TYR A 448 -5.66 -17.49 9.45
C TYR A 448 -6.43 -18.20 8.34
N LEU A 449 -5.72 -18.80 7.39
CA LEU A 449 -6.28 -19.62 6.33
C LEU A 449 -6.08 -21.08 6.73
N GLY A 450 -7.18 -21.81 6.91
CA GLY A 450 -7.20 -23.17 7.40
C GLY A 450 -8.48 -23.88 6.99
N ASN A 451 -8.44 -25.17 6.66
CA ASN A 451 -9.63 -25.98 6.38
C ASN A 451 -10.54 -25.36 5.30
N ALA A 452 -9.94 -24.75 4.26
CA ALA A 452 -10.64 -24.04 3.18
C ALA A 452 -11.50 -22.83 3.64
N ALA A 453 -11.24 -22.29 4.82
CA ALA A 453 -11.89 -21.10 5.36
C ALA A 453 -10.87 -20.04 5.79
N ARG A 454 -11.34 -18.79 5.90
CA ARG A 454 -10.60 -17.69 6.52
C ARG A 454 -11.16 -17.41 7.92
N TYR A 455 -10.29 -17.32 8.90
CA TYR A 455 -10.65 -16.96 10.26
C TYR A 455 -10.01 -15.61 10.58
N PRO A 456 -10.80 -14.58 10.93
CA PRO A 456 -10.22 -13.31 11.36
C PRO A 456 -9.36 -13.55 12.60
N VAL A 457 -8.20 -12.90 12.67
CA VAL A 457 -7.30 -13.01 13.82
C VAL A 457 -7.54 -11.84 14.75
N ASP A 458 -7.75 -12.10 16.03
CA ASP A 458 -7.85 -11.02 17.02
C ASP A 458 -6.50 -10.32 17.24
N ALA A 459 -6.55 -9.04 17.64
CA ALA A 459 -5.37 -8.18 17.73
C ALA A 459 -4.32 -8.65 18.73
N ILE A 460 -4.66 -9.48 19.73
CA ILE A 460 -3.73 -9.91 20.78
C ILE A 460 -3.08 -11.24 20.40
N ALA A 461 -3.81 -12.10 19.71
CA ALA A 461 -3.28 -13.28 19.03
C ALA A 461 -2.18 -12.91 18.02
N VAL A 462 -2.24 -11.72 17.41
CA VAL A 462 -1.17 -11.19 16.53
C VAL A 462 0.18 -11.19 17.23
N ALA A 463 0.25 -10.66 18.44
CA ALA A 463 1.48 -10.60 19.21
C ALA A 463 1.89 -11.97 19.75
N GLY A 464 0.92 -12.74 20.28
CA GLY A 464 1.17 -14.07 20.84
C GLY A 464 1.68 -15.10 19.83
N ALA A 465 1.20 -15.05 18.58
CA ALA A 465 1.60 -15.95 17.50
C ALA A 465 2.76 -15.40 16.63
N GLY A 466 3.30 -14.22 16.94
CA GLY A 466 4.42 -13.62 16.20
C GLY A 466 4.09 -13.28 14.74
N LEU A 467 2.82 -12.97 14.44
CA LEU A 467 2.29 -12.93 13.06
C LEU A 467 2.98 -11.97 12.09
N PRO A 468 3.44 -10.76 12.50
CA PRO A 468 4.18 -9.91 11.57
C PRO A 468 5.44 -10.58 10.99
N LYS A 469 6.00 -11.60 11.67
CA LYS A 469 7.19 -12.35 11.21
C LYS A 469 6.84 -13.66 10.51
N THR A 470 5.68 -14.24 10.79
CA THR A 470 5.30 -15.58 10.34
C THR A 470 4.20 -15.58 9.28
N ALA A 471 3.64 -14.41 8.96
CA ALA A 471 2.69 -14.27 7.86
C ALA A 471 3.34 -14.65 6.52
N ALA A 472 2.63 -15.49 5.76
CA ALA A 472 3.09 -15.98 4.47
C ALA A 472 3.17 -14.88 3.39
N GLY A 473 2.39 -13.82 3.55
CA GLY A 473 2.29 -12.72 2.59
C GLY A 473 1.07 -11.84 2.89
N SER A 474 0.63 -11.10 1.87
CA SER A 474 -0.58 -10.27 1.97
C SER A 474 -1.54 -10.51 0.81
N LEU A 475 -2.83 -10.49 1.11
CA LEU A 475 -3.92 -10.53 0.12
C LEU A 475 -4.77 -9.27 0.24
N SER A 476 -5.36 -8.85 -0.88
CA SER A 476 -6.33 -7.77 -0.89
C SER A 476 -7.63 -8.15 -0.16
N THR A 477 -8.36 -7.17 0.37
CA THR A 477 -9.69 -7.36 0.96
C THR A 477 -10.65 -8.07 0.00
N ALA A 478 -10.61 -7.70 -1.29
CA ALA A 478 -11.47 -8.28 -2.33
C ALA A 478 -11.17 -9.77 -2.59
N SER A 479 -9.89 -10.17 -2.50
CA SER A 479 -9.45 -11.55 -2.62
C SER A 479 -9.80 -12.37 -1.37
N LEU A 480 -9.55 -11.82 -0.17
CA LEU A 480 -9.96 -12.45 1.09
C LEU A 480 -11.48 -12.70 1.13
N ALA A 481 -12.29 -11.78 0.60
CA ALA A 481 -13.74 -11.92 0.53
C ALA A 481 -14.21 -13.12 -0.34
N LYS A 482 -13.34 -13.69 -1.18
CA LYS A 482 -13.64 -14.90 -1.96
C LYS A 482 -13.42 -16.19 -1.17
N ILE A 483 -12.78 -16.12 -0.01
CA ILE A 483 -12.58 -17.28 0.87
C ILE A 483 -13.75 -17.34 1.87
N PRO A 484 -14.41 -18.51 2.03
CA PRO A 484 -15.47 -18.69 3.02
C PRO A 484 -15.03 -18.24 4.42
N ALA A 485 -15.86 -17.45 5.10
CA ALA A 485 -15.58 -17.04 6.47
C ALA A 485 -15.83 -18.20 7.45
N GLY A 486 -14.84 -18.51 8.27
CA GLY A 486 -14.98 -19.44 9.37
C GLY A 486 -15.82 -18.85 10.50
N ALA A 487 -16.51 -19.72 11.25
CA ALA A 487 -17.43 -19.32 12.31
C ALA A 487 -16.74 -18.78 13.58
N THR A 488 -15.44 -19.00 13.73
CA THR A 488 -14.69 -18.74 14.97
C THR A 488 -13.54 -17.78 14.72
N THR A 489 -13.39 -16.72 15.52
CA THR A 489 -12.21 -15.86 15.45
C THR A 489 -10.98 -16.62 15.94
N PHE A 490 -9.87 -16.55 15.19
CA PHE A 490 -8.60 -17.07 15.64
C PHE A 490 -8.07 -16.19 16.77
N SER A 491 -8.02 -16.76 17.98
CA SER A 491 -7.73 -16.02 19.21
C SER A 491 -6.53 -16.51 19.99
N GLY A 492 -5.68 -17.30 19.33
CA GLY A 492 -4.62 -18.05 19.99
C GLY A 492 -5.12 -19.30 20.72
N MET A 493 -6.42 -19.60 20.68
CA MET A 493 -6.99 -20.87 21.13
C MET A 493 -7.20 -21.78 19.93
N VAL A 494 -6.51 -22.91 19.91
CA VAL A 494 -6.51 -23.85 18.78
C VAL A 494 -6.71 -25.28 19.25
N THR A 495 -7.19 -26.13 18.36
CA THR A 495 -7.29 -27.57 18.60
C THR A 495 -6.92 -28.35 17.33
N THR A 496 -6.53 -29.60 17.46
CA THR A 496 -6.25 -30.49 16.31
C THR A 496 -7.51 -31.23 15.85
N LEU A 497 -8.35 -31.62 16.81
CA LEU A 497 -9.68 -32.15 16.58
C LEU A 497 -10.68 -31.49 17.54
N PRO A 498 -11.97 -31.40 17.21
CA PRO A 498 -12.98 -30.80 18.11
C PRO A 498 -13.07 -31.45 19.50
N THR A 499 -12.62 -32.71 19.63
CA THR A 499 -12.60 -33.49 20.88
C THR A 499 -11.30 -33.35 21.67
N ASP A 500 -10.25 -32.79 21.07
CA ASP A 500 -8.94 -32.68 21.71
C ASP A 500 -8.91 -31.52 22.71
N PRO A 501 -8.03 -31.59 23.73
CA PRO A 501 -7.80 -30.48 24.63
C PRO A 501 -7.36 -29.22 23.87
N VAL A 502 -7.99 -28.09 24.19
CA VAL A 502 -7.65 -26.80 23.59
C VAL A 502 -6.23 -26.39 23.98
N SER A 503 -5.44 -25.98 22.99
CA SER A 503 -4.11 -25.41 23.16
C SER A 503 -4.17 -23.88 23.12
N ILE A 504 -3.53 -23.25 24.09
CA ILE A 504 -3.42 -21.80 24.24
C ILE A 504 -2.04 -21.36 23.77
N LEU A 505 -2.00 -20.64 22.65
CA LEU A 505 -0.78 -20.09 22.06
C LEU A 505 -0.38 -18.79 22.76
N THR A 506 0.90 -18.69 23.10
CA THR A 506 1.51 -17.52 23.74
C THR A 506 2.88 -17.27 23.10
N ALA A 507 3.46 -16.10 23.37
CA ALA A 507 4.82 -15.79 22.91
C ALA A 507 5.89 -16.76 23.44
N ALA A 508 5.62 -17.48 24.53
CA ALA A 508 6.53 -18.46 25.12
C ALA A 508 6.38 -19.88 24.53
N GLY A 509 5.33 -20.14 23.75
CA GLY A 509 4.94 -21.47 23.26
C GLY A 509 3.47 -21.78 23.53
N ARG A 510 3.11 -23.06 23.53
CA ARG A 510 1.73 -23.54 23.75
C ARG A 510 1.52 -24.10 25.15
N TYR A 511 0.36 -23.83 25.74
CA TYR A 511 -0.12 -24.46 26.97
C TYR A 511 -1.38 -25.29 26.69
N THR A 512 -1.49 -26.46 27.30
CA THR A 512 -2.75 -27.24 27.26
C THR A 512 -3.74 -26.68 28.28
N TRP A 513 -4.97 -26.41 27.85
CA TRP A 513 -6.07 -26.04 28.75
C TRP A 513 -6.59 -27.27 29.49
N SER A 514 -6.70 -27.18 30.82
CA SER A 514 -7.19 -28.28 31.67
C SER A 514 -8.38 -27.89 32.55
N GLY A 515 -9.00 -26.72 32.32
CA GLY A 515 -10.24 -26.34 32.98
C GLY A 515 -11.48 -26.93 32.28
N SER A 516 -12.64 -26.86 32.94
CA SER A 516 -13.88 -27.45 32.42
C SER A 516 -14.67 -26.53 31.48
N ALA A 517 -14.25 -25.27 31.34
CA ALA A 517 -14.92 -24.32 30.46
C ALA A 517 -14.69 -24.69 28.98
N ALA A 518 -15.77 -24.66 28.19
CA ALA A 518 -15.70 -24.81 26.74
C ALA A 518 -15.12 -23.53 26.11
N LEU A 519 -14.05 -23.67 25.34
CA LEU A 519 -13.35 -22.55 24.71
C LEU A 519 -13.56 -22.55 23.20
N PRO A 520 -13.83 -21.38 22.57
CA PRO A 520 -13.93 -21.27 21.12
C PRO A 520 -12.53 -21.41 20.51
N ALA A 521 -12.23 -22.57 19.94
CA ALA A 521 -10.93 -22.88 19.35
C ALA A 521 -11.04 -23.08 17.83
N VAL A 522 -10.02 -22.62 17.10
CA VAL A 522 -9.88 -22.89 15.66
C VAL A 522 -9.16 -24.21 15.44
N THR A 523 -9.68 -25.07 14.58
CA THR A 523 -9.02 -26.33 14.21
C THR A 523 -7.81 -26.08 13.33
N VAL A 524 -6.65 -26.60 13.70
CA VAL A 524 -5.37 -26.45 12.99
C VAL A 524 -4.70 -27.82 12.82
N PRO A 525 -3.90 -28.05 11.76
CA PRO A 525 -3.16 -29.30 11.64
C PRO A 525 -2.11 -29.49 12.73
N GLN A 526 -1.76 -30.75 13.02
CA GLN A 526 -0.73 -31.09 14.01
C GLN A 526 0.60 -30.37 13.73
N ALA A 527 1.03 -30.31 12.46
CA ALA A 527 2.26 -29.63 12.06
C ALA A 527 2.26 -28.13 12.40
N PHE A 528 1.09 -27.46 12.34
CA PHE A 528 0.96 -26.07 12.78
C PHE A 528 1.17 -25.98 14.29
N LEU A 529 0.54 -26.87 15.05
CA LEU A 529 0.65 -26.87 16.50
C LEU A 529 2.09 -27.13 16.95
N ASP A 530 2.82 -28.01 16.27
CA ASP A 530 4.21 -28.40 16.58
C ASP A 530 5.24 -27.31 16.35
N ALA A 531 4.89 -26.26 15.59
CA ALA A 531 5.69 -25.04 15.51
C ALA A 531 5.75 -24.26 16.84
N TYR A 532 4.84 -24.56 17.78
CA TYR A 532 4.79 -23.95 19.11
C TYR A 532 5.23 -24.98 20.17
N PRO A 533 6.39 -24.79 20.82
CA PRO A 533 6.87 -25.71 21.86
C PRO A 533 5.88 -25.83 23.02
N SER A 534 5.67 -27.05 23.51
CA SER A 534 4.83 -27.30 24.68
C SER A 534 5.51 -26.79 25.95
N VAL A 535 4.87 -25.85 26.64
CA VAL A 535 5.38 -25.24 27.88
C VAL A 535 4.82 -25.92 29.13
N GLY A 536 3.57 -26.38 29.09
CA GLY A 536 2.89 -27.00 30.22
C GLY A 536 1.38 -26.93 30.10
N SER A 537 0.66 -26.94 31.22
CA SER A 537 -0.79 -26.80 31.27
C SER A 537 -1.24 -25.56 32.06
N ILE A 538 -2.38 -25.00 31.66
CA ILE A 538 -3.14 -24.03 32.45
C ILE A 538 -4.27 -24.80 33.14
N ALA A 539 -4.09 -25.06 34.42
CA ALA A 539 -5.01 -25.82 35.26
C ALA A 539 -5.46 -25.00 36.48
N ALA A 540 -6.38 -25.54 37.28
CA ALA A 540 -6.79 -24.91 38.53
C ALA A 540 -5.57 -24.63 39.45
N GLY A 541 -5.49 -23.42 39.99
CA GLY A 541 -4.36 -22.89 40.74
C GLY A 541 -3.39 -22.05 39.91
N ALA A 542 -3.43 -22.11 38.57
CA ALA A 542 -2.56 -21.29 37.73
C ALA A 542 -2.87 -19.79 37.86
N SER A 543 -1.83 -18.97 37.85
CA SER A 543 -1.95 -17.50 37.78
C SER A 543 -1.82 -17.05 36.32
N VAL A 544 -2.85 -16.40 35.80
CA VAL A 544 -2.87 -15.88 34.43
C VAL A 544 -3.15 -14.39 34.40
N LYS A 545 -2.59 -13.69 33.43
CA LYS A 545 -2.95 -12.30 33.10
C LYS A 545 -3.02 -12.15 31.60
N THR A 546 -3.50 -11.01 31.13
CA THR A 546 -3.44 -10.69 29.71
C THR A 546 -2.41 -9.60 29.42
N ALA A 547 -2.06 -9.40 28.15
CA ALA A 547 -1.11 -8.36 27.77
C ALA A 547 -1.67 -6.94 27.97
N GLY A 548 -2.98 -6.78 27.78
CA GLY A 548 -3.68 -5.50 27.90
C GLY A 548 -4.11 -5.12 29.33
N SER A 549 -3.94 -6.03 30.31
CA SER A 549 -4.42 -5.82 31.68
C SER A 549 -3.39 -6.25 32.73
N ALA A 550 -3.24 -5.42 33.77
CA ALA A 550 -2.43 -5.76 34.95
C ALA A 550 -3.18 -6.70 35.92
N THR A 551 -4.48 -6.93 35.72
CA THR A 551 -5.26 -7.82 36.59
C THR A 551 -4.78 -9.25 36.45
N VAL A 552 -4.32 -9.82 37.55
CA VAL A 552 -3.98 -11.24 37.64
C VAL A 552 -5.23 -12.01 38.06
N TYR A 553 -5.46 -13.15 37.42
CA TYR A 553 -6.53 -14.06 37.72
C TYR A 553 -5.96 -15.39 38.21
N ILE A 554 -6.61 -15.99 39.20
CA ILE A 554 -6.39 -17.39 39.57
C ILE A 554 -7.40 -18.26 38.84
N VAL A 555 -6.90 -19.25 38.13
CA VAL A 555 -7.70 -20.23 37.42
C VAL A 555 -8.31 -21.20 38.43
N MET A 556 -9.61 -21.39 38.38
CA MET A 556 -10.34 -22.45 39.06
C MET A 556 -10.86 -23.45 38.02
N THR A 557 -11.44 -24.56 38.48
CA THR A 557 -11.97 -25.58 37.57
C THR A 557 -12.99 -25.02 36.57
N ASP A 558 -13.90 -24.16 37.04
CA ASP A 558 -15.07 -23.68 36.30
C ASP A 558 -15.06 -22.15 36.02
N LYS A 559 -14.16 -21.39 36.64
CA LYS A 559 -14.13 -19.93 36.60
C LYS A 559 -12.74 -19.36 36.82
N ILE A 560 -12.60 -18.06 36.69
CA ILE A 560 -11.40 -17.31 37.07
C ILE A 560 -11.73 -16.30 38.16
N LEU A 561 -10.81 -16.10 39.10
CA LEU A 561 -10.95 -15.16 40.21
C LEU A 561 -9.95 -14.01 40.06
N PRO A 562 -10.39 -12.75 39.90
CA PRO A 562 -9.47 -11.63 39.87
C PRO A 562 -8.79 -11.45 41.24
N VAL A 563 -7.50 -11.17 41.26
CA VAL A 563 -6.72 -10.94 42.48
C VAL A 563 -6.47 -9.45 42.63
N GLY A 564 -7.00 -8.86 43.71
CA GLY A 564 -7.02 -7.41 43.91
C GLY A 564 -5.77 -6.80 44.54
N ALA A 565 -4.85 -7.62 45.07
CA ALA A 565 -3.65 -7.16 45.75
C ALA A 565 -2.50 -8.17 45.61
N TRP A 566 -1.26 -7.68 45.58
CA TRP A 566 -0.05 -8.52 45.47
C TRP A 566 0.08 -9.51 46.64
N ASP A 567 -0.20 -9.06 47.87
CA ASP A 567 -0.17 -9.94 49.05
C ASP A 567 -1.20 -11.07 48.98
N SER A 568 -2.37 -10.82 48.38
CA SER A 568 -3.35 -11.88 48.13
C SER A 568 -2.81 -12.91 47.14
N LEU A 569 -2.07 -12.46 46.11
CA LEU A 569 -1.47 -13.37 45.14
C LEU A 569 -0.34 -14.20 45.74
N LEU A 570 0.52 -13.58 46.58
CA LEU A 570 1.53 -14.30 47.34
C LEU A 570 0.89 -15.33 48.27
N ALA A 571 -0.20 -14.98 48.96
CA ALA A 571 -0.93 -15.89 49.83
C ALA A 571 -1.45 -17.13 49.06
N LEU A 572 -1.96 -16.92 47.85
CA LEU A 572 -2.43 -18.00 46.96
C LEU A 572 -1.28 -18.80 46.32
N ASN A 573 -0.03 -18.35 46.47
CA ASN A 573 1.17 -19.05 45.99
C ASN A 573 2.11 -19.44 47.15
N ALA A 574 1.55 -19.80 48.31
CA ALA A 574 2.28 -20.27 49.48
C ALA A 574 3.38 -19.29 49.97
N GLY A 575 3.12 -17.99 49.86
CA GLY A 575 4.05 -16.91 50.21
C GLY A 575 5.22 -16.71 49.25
N LYS A 576 5.29 -17.48 48.15
CA LYS A 576 6.37 -17.41 47.15
C LYS A 576 5.99 -16.49 46.00
N THR A 577 6.98 -15.96 45.28
CA THR A 577 6.75 -15.20 44.05
C THR A 577 6.05 -16.07 42.99
N PRO A 578 4.87 -15.67 42.50
CA PRO A 578 4.09 -16.45 41.53
C PRO A 578 4.67 -16.35 40.12
N THR A 579 4.61 -17.46 39.38
CA THR A 579 4.77 -17.43 37.92
C THR A 579 3.44 -17.03 37.31
N ILE A 580 3.40 -15.88 36.63
CA ILE A 580 2.18 -15.36 35.99
C ILE A 580 2.28 -15.56 34.48
N THR A 581 1.45 -16.45 33.96
CA THR A 581 1.40 -16.72 32.51
C THR A 581 0.60 -15.63 31.80
N THR A 582 1.19 -15.04 30.77
CA THR A 582 0.46 -14.10 29.91
C THR A 582 -0.29 -14.87 28.83
N VAL A 583 -1.62 -14.77 28.84
CA VAL A 583 -2.54 -15.51 27.95
C VAL A 583 -3.31 -14.54 27.03
N PRO A 584 -3.92 -15.02 25.94
CA PRO A 584 -4.79 -14.20 25.11
C PRO A 584 -6.00 -13.64 25.88
N ASP A 585 -6.43 -12.42 25.55
CA ASP A 585 -7.62 -11.79 26.17
C ASP A 585 -8.88 -12.65 25.98
N ALA A 586 -9.00 -13.30 24.83
CA ALA A 586 -10.14 -14.16 24.51
C ALA A 586 -10.30 -15.32 25.50
N LEU A 587 -9.20 -15.85 26.07
CA LEU A 587 -9.28 -16.87 27.12
C LEU A 587 -9.94 -16.28 28.37
N VAL A 588 -9.44 -15.15 28.87
CA VAL A 588 -10.01 -14.47 30.05
C VAL A 588 -11.45 -14.00 29.77
N GLY A 589 -11.76 -13.61 28.53
CA GLY A 589 -13.10 -13.25 28.07
C GLY A 589 -14.09 -14.42 28.11
N ALA A 590 -13.66 -15.59 27.64
CA ALA A 590 -14.49 -16.81 27.56
C ALA A 590 -14.74 -17.45 28.94
N LEU A 591 -13.89 -17.21 29.93
CA LEU A 591 -14.02 -17.80 31.25
C LEU A 591 -15.00 -17.04 32.15
N PRO A 592 -15.91 -17.73 32.86
CA PRO A 592 -16.74 -17.14 33.90
C PRO A 592 -15.89 -16.46 34.97
N LYS A 593 -16.31 -15.29 35.44
CA LYS A 593 -15.59 -14.51 36.46
C LYS A 593 -16.28 -14.65 37.80
N GLY A 594 -15.53 -15.07 38.81
CA GLY A 594 -15.99 -15.03 40.20
C GLY A 594 -15.69 -13.70 40.88
N PRO A 595 -15.97 -13.59 42.19
CA PRO A 595 -15.63 -12.39 42.97
C PRO A 595 -14.11 -12.19 43.01
N VAL A 596 -13.68 -10.95 43.33
CA VAL A 596 -12.26 -10.69 43.63
C VAL A 596 -11.82 -11.59 44.79
N ALA A 597 -10.75 -12.37 44.61
CA ALA A 597 -10.26 -13.33 45.61
C ALA A 597 -9.86 -12.60 46.90
N LEU A 598 -10.35 -13.05 48.05
CA LEU A 598 -9.91 -12.57 49.36
C LEU A 598 -8.53 -13.15 49.67
N THR A 599 -7.77 -12.50 50.56
CA THR A 599 -6.46 -13.01 50.97
C THR A 599 -6.64 -14.31 51.77
N ALA A 600 -6.15 -15.42 51.24
CA ALA A 600 -6.13 -16.71 51.93
C ALA A 600 -5.42 -16.61 53.29
N GLY A 601 -5.92 -17.32 54.31
CA GLY A 601 -5.31 -17.30 55.63
C GLY A 601 -5.48 -15.98 56.39
N SER A 602 -6.42 -15.11 55.99
CA SER A 602 -6.73 -13.87 56.70
C SER A 602 -8.09 -13.93 57.40
N LEU A 603 -8.22 -13.14 58.47
CA LEU A 603 -9.46 -12.94 59.21
C LEU A 603 -10.23 -11.76 58.61
N VAL A 604 -11.51 -11.98 58.34
CA VAL A 604 -12.35 -11.04 57.61
C VAL A 604 -13.71 -10.88 58.28
N ARG A 605 -14.19 -9.64 58.35
CA ARG A 605 -15.60 -9.33 58.63
C ARG A 605 -16.10 -8.22 57.73
N THR A 606 -17.38 -7.90 57.86
CA THR A 606 -17.99 -6.75 57.18
C THR A 606 -18.21 -5.60 58.17
N PRO A 607 -18.39 -4.36 57.69
CA PRO A 607 -18.73 -3.24 58.57
C PRO A 607 -20.06 -3.44 59.31
N THR A 608 -20.98 -4.22 58.73
CA THR A 608 -22.36 -4.41 59.22
C THR A 608 -22.56 -5.70 60.03
N ASN A 609 -21.58 -6.61 60.06
CA ASN A 609 -21.64 -7.86 60.83
C ASN A 609 -20.36 -8.06 61.65
N ALA A 610 -20.51 -8.27 62.96
CA ALA A 610 -19.41 -8.48 63.89
C ALA A 610 -18.79 -9.88 63.81
N THR A 611 -19.46 -10.85 63.16
CA THR A 611 -18.96 -12.21 62.99
C THR A 611 -17.69 -12.19 62.14
N VAL A 612 -16.64 -12.81 62.68
CA VAL A 612 -15.36 -12.95 62.00
C VAL A 612 -15.26 -14.31 61.36
N TYR A 613 -14.75 -14.32 60.13
CA TYR A 613 -14.46 -15.52 59.39
C TYR A 613 -12.98 -15.59 59.02
N LEU A 614 -12.38 -16.77 59.15
CA LEU A 614 -11.16 -17.12 58.45
C LEU A 614 -11.48 -17.37 56.97
N VAL A 615 -10.78 -16.70 56.07
CA VAL A 615 -10.80 -16.98 54.63
C VAL A 615 -10.00 -18.24 54.36
N ASN A 616 -10.70 -19.33 54.09
CA ASN A 616 -10.12 -20.64 53.80
C ASN A 616 -9.83 -20.73 52.29
N GLY A 617 -8.74 -20.07 51.89
CA GLY A 617 -8.26 -19.95 50.52
C GLY A 617 -9.23 -19.26 49.60
N VAL A 618 -9.63 -19.94 48.53
CA VAL A 618 -10.60 -19.44 47.54
C VAL A 618 -11.92 -20.23 47.55
N THR A 619 -12.08 -21.16 48.49
CA THR A 619 -13.16 -22.16 48.45
C THR A 619 -14.24 -21.93 49.50
N SER A 620 -13.89 -21.43 50.70
CA SER A 620 -14.85 -21.28 51.79
C SER A 620 -14.43 -20.23 52.82
N LYS A 621 -15.32 -19.94 53.76
CA LYS A 621 -15.04 -19.13 54.96
C LYS A 621 -15.40 -19.93 56.21
N ILE A 622 -14.60 -19.81 57.28
CA ILE A 622 -14.79 -20.55 58.54
C ILE A 622 -15.08 -19.55 59.65
N ALA A 623 -16.24 -19.63 60.30
CA ALA A 623 -16.55 -18.77 61.44
C ALA A 623 -15.71 -19.15 62.67
N LEU A 624 -15.29 -18.17 63.46
CA LEU A 624 -14.64 -18.38 64.76
C LEU A 624 -15.49 -17.84 65.90
N SER A 625 -15.48 -18.56 67.03
CA SER A 625 -16.06 -18.11 68.29
C SER A 625 -15.04 -17.43 69.21
N ASP A 626 -13.74 -17.61 68.95
CA ASP A 626 -12.65 -17.00 69.72
C ASP A 626 -11.39 -16.85 68.85
N PHE A 627 -10.68 -15.73 68.99
CA PHE A 627 -9.43 -15.43 68.27
C PHE A 627 -8.24 -16.29 68.68
N VAL A 628 -8.31 -16.96 69.84
CA VAL A 628 -7.25 -17.86 70.29
C VAL A 628 -7.04 -19.03 69.33
N PHE A 629 -8.09 -19.53 68.68
CA PHE A 629 -7.97 -20.66 67.75
C PHE A 629 -7.13 -20.31 66.51
N THR A 630 -7.27 -19.08 66.01
CA THR A 630 -6.51 -18.58 64.87
C THR A 630 -5.12 -18.11 65.29
N THR A 631 -5.01 -17.43 66.44
CA THR A 631 -3.73 -16.96 66.98
C THR A 631 -2.78 -18.13 67.28
N GLU A 632 -3.26 -19.20 67.90
CA GLU A 632 -2.46 -20.41 68.16
C GLU A 632 -2.05 -21.14 66.88
N ALA A 633 -2.80 -20.96 65.78
CA ALA A 633 -2.44 -21.48 64.45
C ALA A 633 -1.48 -20.54 63.68
N GLY A 634 -1.15 -19.37 64.25
CA GLY A 634 -0.30 -18.36 63.61
C GLY A 634 -1.04 -17.43 62.64
N ILE A 635 -2.37 -17.46 62.63
CA ILE A 635 -3.22 -16.62 61.78
C ILE A 635 -3.62 -15.35 62.54
N THR A 636 -3.03 -14.23 62.16
CA THR A 636 -3.26 -12.92 62.79
C THR A 636 -3.63 -11.81 61.79
N ALA A 637 -3.43 -12.04 60.49
CA ALA A 637 -3.74 -11.06 59.46
C ALA A 637 -5.24 -10.75 59.43
N TRP A 638 -5.58 -9.46 59.35
CA TRP A 638 -6.95 -8.97 59.49
C TRP A 638 -7.32 -7.98 58.38
N THR A 639 -8.53 -8.09 57.83
CA THR A 639 -9.05 -7.08 56.88
C THR A 639 -10.59 -6.99 56.88
N MET A 640 -11.14 -5.92 56.31
CA MET A 640 -12.58 -5.74 56.09
C MET A 640 -12.94 -5.95 54.63
N THR A 641 -14.15 -6.44 54.37
CA THR A 641 -14.68 -6.58 53.01
C THR A 641 -16.17 -6.23 52.91
N THR A 642 -16.70 -6.20 51.70
CA THR A 642 -18.13 -6.04 51.44
C THR A 642 -18.89 -7.35 51.69
N GLN A 643 -20.16 -7.23 52.07
CA GLN A 643 -21.05 -8.38 52.32
C GLN A 643 -21.14 -9.31 51.10
N ALA A 644 -21.34 -8.74 49.91
CA ALA A 644 -21.42 -9.51 48.66
C ALA A 644 -20.15 -10.35 48.38
N ARG A 645 -18.96 -9.79 48.64
CA ARG A 645 -17.69 -10.51 48.43
C ARG A 645 -17.49 -11.63 49.46
N LEU A 646 -17.93 -11.42 50.69
CA LEU A 646 -17.89 -12.43 51.74
C LEU A 646 -18.91 -13.56 51.49
N ASP A 647 -20.10 -13.23 50.98
CA ASP A 647 -21.16 -14.22 50.70
C ASP A 647 -20.86 -15.14 49.53
N ALA A 648 -19.96 -14.72 48.63
CA ALA A 648 -19.45 -15.58 47.58
C ALA A 648 -18.55 -16.73 48.07
N TYR A 649 -18.19 -16.74 49.37
CA TYR A 649 -17.48 -17.84 50.02
C TYR A 649 -18.48 -18.67 50.85
N PRO A 650 -18.73 -19.93 50.48
CA PRO A 650 -19.53 -20.86 51.27
C PRO A 650 -19.07 -20.93 52.73
N LEU A 651 -20.02 -20.90 53.66
CA LEU A 651 -19.73 -21.06 55.08
C LEU A 651 -19.41 -22.53 55.39
N ALA A 652 -18.26 -22.78 56.02
CA ALA A 652 -17.91 -24.10 56.52
C ALA A 652 -18.90 -24.54 57.62
N PRO A 653 -19.31 -25.83 57.65
CA PRO A 653 -20.27 -26.33 58.63
C PRO A 653 -19.68 -26.43 60.05
N THR A 654 -18.36 -26.32 60.20
CA THR A 654 -17.65 -26.46 61.47
C THR A 654 -16.98 -25.14 61.83
N LEU A 655 -17.08 -24.75 63.10
CA LEU A 655 -16.38 -23.58 63.64
C LEU A 655 -14.89 -23.85 63.76
N MET A 656 -14.08 -22.81 63.63
CA MET A 656 -12.64 -22.88 63.87
C MET A 656 -12.36 -23.35 65.31
N GLY A 657 -11.37 -24.23 65.47
CA GLY A 657 -10.94 -24.77 66.76
C GLY A 657 -9.42 -25.04 66.78
N PHE A 658 -8.94 -25.75 67.80
CA PHE A 658 -7.53 -26.13 67.88
C PHE A 658 -7.13 -27.28 66.94
N GLY A 659 -8.08 -28.05 66.41
CA GLY A 659 -7.83 -29.12 65.45
C GLY A 659 -8.05 -28.66 64.01
N VAL A 660 -7.08 -28.87 63.13
CA VAL A 660 -7.20 -28.58 61.69
C VAL A 660 -6.67 -29.74 60.84
N ALA A 661 -7.24 -29.92 59.66
CA ALA A 661 -6.81 -30.93 58.70
C ALA A 661 -6.30 -30.26 57.41
N CYS A 662 -5.12 -30.66 56.96
CA CYS A 662 -4.53 -30.24 55.69
C CYS A 662 -4.33 -31.48 54.82
N GLY A 663 -5.21 -31.64 53.83
CA GLY A 663 -5.30 -32.89 53.07
C GLY A 663 -5.68 -34.06 54.00
N THR A 664 -4.84 -35.09 54.06
CA THR A 664 -5.04 -36.26 54.93
C THR A 664 -4.37 -36.14 56.30
N GLN A 665 -3.56 -35.10 56.53
CA GLN A 665 -2.80 -34.93 57.77
C GLN A 665 -3.55 -34.03 58.76
N ASN A 666 -3.71 -34.53 59.98
CA ASN A 666 -4.31 -33.80 61.09
C ASN A 666 -3.25 -33.07 61.92
N TYR A 667 -3.60 -31.88 62.37
CA TYR A 667 -2.75 -31.01 63.17
C TYR A 667 -3.52 -30.45 64.35
N VAL A 668 -2.79 -30.14 65.42
CA VAL A 668 -3.26 -29.23 66.47
C VAL A 668 -2.50 -27.91 66.41
N SER A 669 -3.19 -26.81 66.68
CA SER A 669 -2.60 -25.47 66.71
C SER A 669 -2.16 -25.09 68.12
N ALA A 670 -0.91 -24.65 68.25
CA ALA A 670 -0.34 -24.18 69.50
C ALA A 670 0.88 -23.27 69.24
N GLY A 671 1.06 -22.22 70.04
CA GLY A 671 2.25 -21.38 70.00
C GLY A 671 2.49 -20.66 68.66
N GLY A 672 1.44 -20.45 67.87
CA GLY A 672 1.51 -19.81 66.54
C GLY A 672 1.95 -20.74 65.41
N ALA A 673 1.85 -22.06 65.60
CA ALA A 673 2.22 -23.06 64.61
C ALA A 673 1.28 -24.28 64.64
N LEU A 674 1.32 -25.06 63.56
CA LEU A 674 0.69 -26.37 63.48
C LEU A 674 1.64 -27.47 63.91
N HIS A 675 1.12 -28.41 64.69
CA HIS A 675 1.85 -29.56 65.20
C HIS A 675 1.17 -30.84 64.71
N GLY A 676 1.87 -31.62 63.89
CA GLY A 676 1.32 -32.83 63.28
C GLY A 676 0.95 -33.88 64.32
N VAL A 677 -0.27 -34.41 64.23
CA VAL A 677 -0.76 -35.48 65.12
C VAL A 677 -0.65 -36.81 64.39
N SER A 678 0.18 -37.72 64.90
CA SER A 678 0.29 -39.08 64.35
C SER A 678 -1.01 -39.87 64.56
N LYS A 679 -1.24 -40.89 63.75
CA LYS A 679 -2.48 -41.69 63.82
C LYS A 679 -2.69 -42.33 65.19
N GLU A 680 -1.60 -42.71 65.86
CA GLU A 680 -1.60 -43.31 67.19
C GLU A 680 -1.99 -42.30 68.27
N LEU A 681 -1.67 -41.02 68.05
CA LEU A 681 -1.88 -39.95 69.03
C LEU A 681 -3.24 -39.24 68.84
N GLN A 682 -3.93 -39.46 67.73
CA GLN A 682 -5.24 -38.86 67.46
C GLN A 682 -6.27 -39.08 68.58
N PRO A 683 -6.41 -40.28 69.19
CA PRO A 683 -7.33 -40.49 70.30
C PRO A 683 -7.01 -39.63 71.54
N ALA A 684 -5.78 -39.13 71.68
CA ALA A 684 -5.37 -38.28 72.80
C ALA A 684 -5.79 -36.80 72.63
N PHE A 685 -6.14 -36.38 71.41
CA PHE A 685 -6.57 -35.02 71.08
C PHE A 685 -8.04 -35.01 70.63
N PRO A 686 -9.00 -34.82 71.54
CA PRO A 686 -10.44 -34.91 71.25
C PRO A 686 -10.99 -33.64 70.57
N PHE A 687 -10.29 -33.14 69.55
CA PHE A 687 -10.73 -31.98 68.77
C PHE A 687 -11.44 -32.40 67.49
N THR A 688 -12.41 -31.58 67.07
CA THR A 688 -12.90 -31.63 65.69
C THR A 688 -11.84 -31.02 64.78
N TYR A 689 -11.40 -31.78 63.78
CA TYR A 689 -10.40 -31.31 62.81
C TYR A 689 -11.08 -30.60 61.64
N VAL A 690 -10.96 -29.28 61.61
CA VAL A 690 -11.56 -28.44 60.56
C VAL A 690 -10.73 -28.56 59.28
N PRO A 691 -11.33 -28.95 58.12
CA PRO A 691 -10.60 -29.04 56.87
C PRO A 691 -10.22 -27.65 56.37
N LEU A 692 -8.93 -27.41 56.25
CA LEU A 692 -8.37 -26.22 55.62
C LEU A 692 -8.06 -26.53 54.15
N ASP A 693 -8.26 -25.52 53.31
CA ASP A 693 -7.96 -25.61 51.89
C ASP A 693 -6.43 -25.59 51.66
N GLN A 694 -6.01 -26.00 50.46
CA GLN A 694 -4.58 -26.08 50.15
C GLN A 694 -3.86 -24.74 50.27
N PHE A 695 -4.51 -23.62 49.94
CA PHE A 695 -3.87 -22.30 49.98
C PHE A 695 -3.65 -21.86 51.42
N THR A 696 -4.63 -22.04 52.30
CA THR A 696 -4.50 -21.73 53.72
C THR A 696 -3.47 -22.64 54.37
N CYS A 697 -3.52 -23.95 54.13
CA CYS A 697 -2.55 -24.91 54.66
C CYS A 697 -1.10 -24.56 54.31
N ALA A 698 -0.85 -24.14 53.07
CA ALA A 698 0.50 -23.82 52.61
C ALA A 698 1.09 -22.57 53.27
N LEU A 699 0.27 -21.72 53.91
CA LEU A 699 0.72 -20.52 54.60
C LEU A 699 1.05 -20.75 56.07
N LEU A 700 0.58 -21.86 56.66
CA LEU A 700 0.73 -22.09 58.08
C LEU A 700 2.10 -22.68 58.41
N LYS A 701 2.73 -22.13 59.45
CA LYS A 701 4.00 -22.63 59.96
C LYS A 701 3.77 -24.00 60.58
N VAL A 702 4.43 -25.03 60.06
CA VAL A 702 4.47 -26.36 60.68
C VAL A 702 5.71 -26.45 61.56
N ALA A 703 5.54 -26.73 62.85
CA ALA A 703 6.62 -26.92 63.82
C ALA A 703 6.83 -28.41 64.12
N SER A 704 7.53 -28.72 65.21
CA SER A 704 7.75 -30.10 65.65
C SER A 704 6.41 -30.84 65.85
N PRO A 705 6.31 -32.15 65.56
CA PRO A 705 5.09 -32.92 65.78
C PRO A 705 4.53 -32.80 67.20
N ALA A 706 3.21 -32.94 67.34
CA ALA A 706 2.56 -32.96 68.64
C ALA A 706 3.02 -34.20 69.44
N THR A 707 3.12 -34.06 70.76
CA THR A 707 3.44 -35.17 71.67
C THR A 707 2.28 -35.43 72.60
N ALA A 708 2.31 -36.58 73.29
CA ALA A 708 1.35 -36.89 74.35
C ALA A 708 1.55 -36.04 75.62
N PHE A 709 2.39 -35.01 75.59
CA PHE A 709 2.68 -34.18 76.75
C PHE A 709 2.39 -32.73 76.41
N ILE A 710 1.59 -32.07 77.23
CA ILE A 710 1.31 -30.64 77.09
C ILE A 710 1.73 -29.89 78.34
N ARG A 711 2.17 -28.65 78.18
CA ARG A 711 2.50 -27.73 79.27
C ARG A 711 1.68 -26.46 79.13
N VAL A 712 1.01 -26.05 80.21
CA VAL A 712 0.21 -24.81 80.26
C VAL A 712 1.02 -23.66 80.86
N PRO A 713 0.57 -22.39 80.73
CA PRO A 713 1.37 -21.23 81.14
C PRO A 713 1.70 -21.16 82.64
N ASP A 714 0.88 -21.76 83.51
CA ASP A 714 1.17 -21.85 84.95
C ASP A 714 2.31 -22.84 85.31
N GLY A 715 2.84 -23.55 84.31
CA GLY A 715 3.94 -24.50 84.45
C GLY A 715 3.50 -25.95 84.60
N SER A 716 2.21 -26.23 84.79
CA SER A 716 1.68 -27.60 84.93
C SER A 716 1.89 -28.40 83.64
N ILE A 717 2.29 -29.67 83.81
CA ILE A 717 2.50 -30.62 82.71
C ILE A 717 1.43 -31.71 82.80
N TYR A 718 0.82 -32.05 81.67
CA TYR A 718 -0.16 -33.11 81.55
C TYR A 718 0.29 -34.17 80.55
N PHE A 719 0.01 -35.43 80.86
CA PHE A 719 0.06 -36.54 79.92
C PHE A 719 -1.32 -36.73 79.28
N LEU A 720 -1.37 -36.87 77.96
CA LEU A 720 -2.58 -37.06 77.18
C LEU A 720 -2.77 -38.53 76.85
N GLU A 721 -3.87 -39.10 77.31
CA GLU A 721 -4.19 -40.51 77.10
C GLU A 721 -5.71 -40.69 76.96
N ALA A 722 -6.14 -41.41 75.92
CA ALA A 722 -7.56 -41.75 75.68
C ALA A 722 -8.52 -40.54 75.77
N GLY A 723 -8.10 -39.39 75.24
CA GLY A 723 -8.88 -38.16 75.19
C GLY A 723 -8.94 -37.40 76.52
N GLN A 724 -8.15 -37.78 77.52
CA GLN A 724 -8.06 -37.11 78.81
C GLN A 724 -6.67 -36.52 79.04
N LYS A 725 -6.60 -35.38 79.72
CA LYS A 725 -5.36 -34.82 80.27
C LYS A 725 -5.19 -35.30 81.71
N ARG A 726 -4.05 -35.89 82.02
CA ARG A 726 -3.72 -36.42 83.34
C ARG A 726 -2.59 -35.59 83.94
N PRO A 727 -2.78 -34.94 85.10
CA PRO A 727 -1.74 -34.08 85.69
C PRO A 727 -0.52 -34.91 86.09
N ILE A 728 0.67 -34.41 85.77
CA ILE A 728 1.94 -35.00 86.20
C ILE A 728 2.42 -34.24 87.44
N THR A 729 2.49 -34.94 88.58
CA THR A 729 2.71 -34.32 89.89
C THR A 729 4.18 -34.06 90.25
N SER A 730 5.13 -34.57 89.46
CA SER A 730 6.57 -34.32 89.68
C SER A 730 7.38 -34.41 88.37
N MET A 731 8.52 -33.71 88.32
CA MET A 731 9.42 -33.77 87.16
C MET A 731 10.04 -35.15 86.96
N ALA A 732 10.27 -35.91 88.03
CA ALA A 732 10.72 -37.31 87.95
C ALA A 732 9.71 -38.19 87.20
N ARG A 733 8.41 -38.01 87.49
CA ARG A 733 7.33 -38.72 86.77
C ARG A 733 7.26 -38.31 85.30
N PHE A 734 7.47 -37.02 84.99
CA PHE A 734 7.55 -36.55 83.60
C PHE A 734 8.69 -37.24 82.84
N VAL A 735 9.91 -37.27 83.39
CA VAL A 735 11.07 -37.92 82.75
C VAL A 735 10.81 -39.41 82.51
N GLN A 736 10.18 -40.08 83.47
CA GLN A 736 9.82 -41.50 83.37
C GLN A 736 8.81 -41.76 82.22
N LEU A 737 7.75 -40.95 82.13
CA LEU A 737 6.69 -41.13 81.15
C LEU A 737 7.09 -40.64 79.75
N SER A 738 7.81 -39.53 79.67
CA SER A 738 8.16 -38.90 78.39
C SER A 738 9.28 -39.62 77.66
N GLN A 739 10.15 -40.33 78.37
CA GLN A 739 11.32 -41.01 77.80
C GLN A 739 12.14 -40.07 76.91
N GLY A 740 12.27 -38.81 77.33
CA GLY A 740 13.00 -37.77 76.59
C GLY A 740 12.19 -37.02 75.53
N LYS A 741 10.90 -37.35 75.32
CA LYS A 741 10.03 -36.59 74.42
C LYS A 741 9.70 -35.21 75.00
N PRO A 742 9.68 -34.15 74.17
CA PRO A 742 9.32 -32.82 74.63
C PRO A 742 7.82 -32.72 74.93
N TYR A 743 7.43 -31.71 75.70
CA TYR A 743 6.03 -31.27 75.80
C TYR A 743 5.71 -30.20 74.75
N LEU A 744 4.45 -30.13 74.36
CA LEU A 744 3.91 -29.03 73.57
C LEU A 744 3.44 -27.92 74.53
N ASN A 745 3.96 -26.71 74.39
CA ASN A 745 3.44 -25.57 75.14
C ASN A 745 2.10 -25.15 74.53
N VAL A 746 1.05 -25.10 75.36
CA VAL A 746 -0.32 -24.78 74.94
C VAL A 746 -0.93 -23.73 75.84
N VAL A 747 -1.88 -22.96 75.33
CA VAL A 747 -2.67 -22.03 76.15
C VAL A 747 -3.61 -22.76 77.10
N ALA A 748 -4.01 -22.09 78.20
CA ALA A 748 -4.91 -22.68 79.19
C ALA A 748 -6.24 -23.17 78.56
N LYS A 749 -6.77 -22.47 77.55
CA LYS A 749 -8.00 -22.86 76.84
C LYS A 749 -7.86 -24.14 76.04
N PHE A 750 -6.68 -24.40 75.46
CA PHE A 750 -6.38 -25.66 74.77
C PHE A 750 -6.48 -26.83 75.75
N ALA A 751 -5.79 -26.72 76.89
CA ALA A 751 -5.85 -27.75 77.92
C ALA A 751 -7.27 -27.88 78.49
N ALA A 752 -7.99 -26.78 78.72
CA ALA A 752 -9.36 -26.80 79.24
C ALA A 752 -10.36 -27.55 78.34
N ALA A 753 -10.11 -27.59 77.03
CA ALA A 753 -10.91 -28.34 76.07
C ALA A 753 -10.69 -29.86 76.11
N ILE A 754 -9.71 -30.34 76.89
CA ILE A 754 -9.45 -31.76 77.13
C ILE A 754 -9.91 -32.11 78.57
N PRO A 755 -10.82 -33.08 78.74
CA PRO A 755 -11.27 -33.53 80.06
C PRO A 755 -10.12 -33.93 80.99
N THR A 756 -10.19 -33.53 82.27
CA THR A 756 -9.18 -33.91 83.27
C THR A 756 -9.45 -35.33 83.80
N GLY A 757 -8.48 -36.22 83.63
CA GLY A 757 -8.47 -37.56 84.24
C GLY A 757 -7.67 -37.58 85.56
N PRO A 758 -7.56 -38.75 86.22
CA PRO A 758 -6.71 -38.90 87.40
C PRO A 758 -5.22 -38.67 87.04
N ALA A 759 -4.39 -38.37 88.05
CA ALA A 759 -2.96 -38.12 87.86
C ALA A 759 -2.25 -39.28 87.13
N ALA A 760 -1.25 -38.93 86.30
CA ALA A 760 -0.58 -39.82 85.36
C ALA A 760 0.45 -40.76 86.00
#